data_AF-A0A7J3CV38-F1
#
_entry.id   AF-A0A7J3CV38-F1
#
_cell.length_a   1.000
_cell.length_b   1.000
_cell.length_c   1.000
_cell.angle_alpha   90.00
_cell.angle_beta   90.00
_cell.angle_gamma   90.00
#
_symmetry.space_group_name_H-M   'P 1'
#
loop_
_entity.id
_entity.type
_entity.pdbx_description
1 polymer ?
#
loop_
_entity_poly.entity_id
_entity_poly.type
_entity_poly.pdbx_seq_one_letter_code
_entity_poly.pdbx_strand_id
1 'polypeptide(L)'
;MPDILESILHEIPKGAIESATFEGANIVLYVSSKDFFLEHEQKIRDIVEKIKKRVEVRASQKLLLDKEKTEQIIRKIIPEEAEITNIIFDVQRSIVVIETAKPGLAIGKGGEKLREIRESTFWLPEVQRSPAIRSKITENIRNVLYLNNVYRKKFLNSIGKRIYKEWSPEKREEWIRLGFLGGGRQVGRSCLFLHTPESRVLLDCGVDVASETEKFPYLNVPEFDLKQLDAVIISHAHLDHSGLVPYLYKMGYRGPTYMSVDYAEPLLIKEGGIIKKVKIGEFIDNVLKNSVDIEKAPYYEYNAAMPSDDVEAVAFSNSDFKLRFKKIKKVIRHKICEGDTLYKIKVRTNRSITVTGSHSVFVLKEGEIKEAKVSELKEGDYLIVPHKLPSINTIKEIDLSVILSEFNQNGDEISPRQGHKIPKTLKISKELMRILGYFTAEGNFDKRSLQFSFDLKEISYVKELEKDIKYVFGISPKIRVSKGNVLRVDVNSKLLKELFSRFFFKGCVGATTKRIPEIIFNVPNELKLQFLKAYFRGDGTINYHNQTAVAMSVSKELISDLAYLCSQIGFNYYTYEGYMGKTSKTSNKVYQLVINLKDFFDKTKICMAKTNLIPLKEILFDKEWYYHRLKTKLHITKERLISLLNSQSIKYKGSMQIKNTLFRLASSDLSFLPIVEIKKVKPTNGYVYDISVEGDQNFVGGEMPICLHNTAPTRDIAALLALDYIGVAYKKATAPLFSSTDIKDMVRHSICLNYNEVTDITPDLRLTFYNAGHALGSAIVHINIGNGLHNLVYSSDMKYGKTRLLEPAATQFPRCETLVLESTYGGRADILPSRAEAEELLLRKIKETIERKGKVLIPELGVGRSQETMLILEQAINKGILEKVPVYVDGMIWDITAIHTAYPDFLSNYVKSQIFHNKNPFSNEMFKRVGSVQERQEVIEGGPCIILATSGMLVGGASVEYFRNIADSAKNTIIFVCYQGIGSLGRQIQEGLKEARFVVEGREEIVPVNLDVCTIDGLTAHSSRAQLLAFVNNMQPKPKRIIVNHGEPSKCLDLASTLYQLYHVETSAPHNLEITRLR
;
A
#
# COMPACT_ATOMS: atom_id res chain seq x y z
N MET A 1 21.84 -28.38 13.03
CA MET A 1 21.22 -27.53 14.07
C MET A 1 19.90 -28.21 14.51
N PRO A 2 19.30 -27.86 15.66
CA PRO A 2 17.93 -28.27 15.98
C PRO A 2 16.93 -27.76 14.94
N ASP A 3 15.76 -28.39 14.78
CA ASP A 3 14.69 -27.81 13.95
C ASP A 3 14.25 -26.46 14.57
N ILE A 4 14.00 -25.46 13.73
CA ILE A 4 13.48 -24.16 14.18
C ILE A 4 12.14 -24.34 14.93
N LEU A 5 11.32 -25.33 14.55
CA LEU A 5 10.10 -25.71 15.28
C LEU A 5 10.39 -26.31 16.65
N GLU A 6 11.46 -27.10 16.81
CA GLU A 6 11.82 -27.67 18.12
C GLU A 6 12.25 -26.59 19.10
N SER A 7 13.03 -25.60 18.65
CA SER A 7 13.36 -24.44 19.50
C SER A 7 12.13 -23.58 19.85
N ILE A 8 11.07 -23.58 19.04
CA ILE A 8 9.81 -22.88 19.34
C ILE A 8 9.00 -23.70 20.35
N LEU A 9 8.83 -25.00 20.11
CA LEU A 9 8.03 -25.89 20.93
C LEU A 9 8.61 -26.11 22.33
N HIS A 10 9.94 -26.12 22.48
CA HIS A 10 10.60 -26.24 23.78
C HIS A 10 10.28 -25.10 24.76
N GLU A 11 9.90 -23.92 24.25
CA GLU A 11 9.62 -22.74 25.07
C GLU A 11 8.14 -22.67 25.50
N ILE A 12 7.21 -23.36 24.82
CA ILE A 12 5.75 -23.22 24.99
C ILE A 12 5.15 -24.32 25.90
N PRO A 13 4.10 -24.06 26.71
CA PRO A 13 3.58 -25.05 27.66
C PRO A 13 3.04 -26.33 26.98
N LYS A 14 3.40 -27.50 27.53
CA LYS A 14 2.92 -28.80 27.05
C LYS A 14 1.39 -28.87 27.12
N GLY A 15 0.76 -29.20 25.99
CA GLY A 15 -0.70 -29.34 25.86
C GLY A 15 -1.46 -28.10 25.37
N ALA A 16 -0.83 -26.91 25.32
CA ALA A 16 -1.49 -25.68 24.85
C ALA A 16 -1.59 -25.59 23.30
N ILE A 17 -0.61 -26.16 22.60
CA ILE A 17 -0.57 -26.28 21.13
C ILE A 17 -1.15 -27.63 20.71
N GLU A 18 -2.01 -27.62 19.70
CA GLU A 18 -2.46 -28.84 19.00
C GLU A 18 -1.53 -29.19 17.83
N SER A 19 -1.02 -28.20 17.08
CA SER A 19 0.08 -28.42 16.14
C SER A 19 0.88 -27.15 15.83
N ALA A 20 2.19 -27.29 15.62
CA ALA A 20 3.04 -26.25 15.03
C ALA A 20 3.33 -26.60 13.56
N THR A 21 3.23 -25.61 12.69
CA THR A 21 3.33 -25.78 11.23
C THR A 21 3.95 -24.53 10.60
N PHE A 22 4.41 -24.62 9.36
CA PHE A 22 4.72 -23.43 8.55
C PHE A 22 3.52 -23.04 7.67
N GLU A 23 3.49 -21.78 7.21
CA GLU A 23 2.67 -21.37 6.06
C GLU A 23 3.50 -20.59 5.03
N GLY A 24 4.13 -21.30 4.08
CA GLY A 24 5.12 -20.71 3.19
C GLY A 24 6.35 -20.38 4.00
N ALA A 25 6.87 -19.16 3.90
CA ALA A 25 7.92 -18.71 4.80
C ALA A 25 7.40 -18.49 6.25
N ASN A 26 6.08 -18.41 6.50
CA ASN A 26 5.52 -18.13 7.83
C ASN A 26 5.64 -19.32 8.80
N ILE A 27 5.60 -19.09 10.12
CA ILE A 27 5.35 -20.14 11.13
C ILE A 27 3.99 -19.87 11.79
N VAL A 28 3.17 -20.91 11.96
CA VAL A 28 1.79 -20.86 12.44
C VAL A 28 1.51 -21.98 13.46
N LEU A 29 0.97 -21.61 14.61
CA LEU A 29 0.63 -22.51 15.71
C LEU A 29 -0.91 -22.64 15.83
N TYR A 30 -1.43 -23.85 15.75
CA TYR A 30 -2.84 -24.14 15.96
C TYR A 30 -3.07 -24.58 17.41
N VAL A 31 -4.01 -23.93 18.08
CA VAL A 31 -4.20 -24.04 19.54
C VAL A 31 -5.58 -24.59 19.91
N SER A 32 -5.60 -25.53 20.85
CA SER A 32 -6.79 -26.29 21.28
C SER A 32 -7.41 -25.75 22.58
N SER A 33 -6.64 -25.07 23.43
CA SER A 33 -7.18 -24.32 24.57
C SER A 33 -7.77 -23.01 24.06
N LYS A 34 -9.03 -22.72 24.47
CA LYS A 34 -9.67 -21.42 24.22
C LYS A 34 -8.92 -20.31 24.94
N ASP A 35 -8.54 -20.55 26.18
CA ASP A 35 -7.81 -19.64 27.05
C ASP A 35 -6.47 -19.23 26.40
N PHE A 36 -5.69 -20.21 25.92
CA PHE A 36 -4.45 -19.91 25.20
C PHE A 36 -4.68 -19.26 23.82
N PHE A 37 -5.80 -19.54 23.13
CA PHE A 37 -6.15 -18.77 21.92
C PHE A 37 -6.40 -17.29 22.22
N LEU A 38 -6.89 -16.96 23.42
CA LEU A 38 -7.15 -15.60 23.86
C LEU A 38 -5.94 -14.92 24.55
N GLU A 39 -4.95 -15.69 25.05
CA GLU A 39 -3.87 -15.17 25.92
C GLU A 39 -2.42 -15.39 25.40
N HIS A 40 -2.22 -16.01 24.23
CA HIS A 40 -0.88 -16.44 23.77
C HIS A 40 0.15 -15.32 23.49
N GLU A 41 -0.30 -14.09 23.24
CA GLU A 41 0.43 -13.04 22.51
C GLU A 41 1.88 -12.81 22.96
N GLN A 42 2.09 -12.56 24.27
CA GLN A 42 3.41 -12.27 24.83
C GLN A 42 4.39 -13.42 24.58
N LYS A 43 3.95 -14.67 24.68
CA LYS A 43 4.85 -15.83 24.57
C LYS A 43 5.33 -16.06 23.13
N ILE A 44 4.57 -15.60 22.15
CA ILE A 44 4.91 -15.63 20.71
C ILE A 44 5.86 -14.49 20.33
N ARG A 45 6.06 -13.52 21.22
CA ARG A 45 6.92 -12.37 20.98
C ARG A 45 8.39 -12.69 21.21
N ASP A 46 8.70 -13.28 22.36
CA ASP A 46 10.06 -13.55 22.82
C ASP A 46 10.79 -14.51 21.86
N ILE A 47 10.07 -15.54 21.41
CA ILE A 47 10.50 -16.53 20.42
C ILE A 47 10.93 -15.88 19.09
N VAL A 48 10.16 -14.90 18.60
CA VAL A 48 10.42 -14.23 17.30
C VAL A 48 11.68 -13.37 17.38
N GLU A 49 11.92 -12.72 18.52
CA GLU A 49 13.13 -11.91 18.70
C GLU A 49 14.40 -12.75 18.73
N LYS A 50 14.32 -14.04 19.10
CA LYS A 50 15.41 -15.01 19.03
C LYS A 50 15.72 -15.47 17.59
N ILE A 51 14.70 -15.87 16.83
CA ILE A 51 14.88 -16.52 15.51
C ILE A 51 14.76 -15.58 14.30
N LYS A 52 14.20 -14.37 14.48
CA LYS A 52 13.94 -13.35 13.44
C LYS A 52 13.00 -13.77 12.29
N LYS A 53 12.12 -14.76 12.50
CA LYS A 53 11.10 -15.26 11.54
C LYS A 53 9.67 -15.10 12.09
N ARG A 54 8.63 -15.15 11.23
CA ARG A 54 7.20 -15.08 11.63
C ARG A 54 6.87 -16.16 12.63
N VAL A 55 6.07 -15.82 13.64
CA VAL A 55 5.23 -16.79 14.37
C VAL A 55 3.85 -16.16 14.59
N GLU A 56 2.81 -16.91 14.28
CA GLU A 56 1.38 -16.55 14.27
C GLU A 56 0.57 -17.66 14.95
N VAL A 57 -0.64 -17.37 15.46
CA VAL A 57 -1.47 -18.34 16.20
C VAL A 57 -2.91 -18.32 15.69
N ARG A 58 -3.55 -19.50 15.58
CA ARG A 58 -4.95 -19.63 15.15
C ARG A 58 -5.71 -20.70 15.94
N ALA A 59 -7.01 -20.48 16.15
CA ALA A 59 -7.90 -21.47 16.77
C ALA A 59 -7.90 -22.78 15.99
N SER A 60 -7.83 -23.92 16.69
CA SER A 60 -7.99 -25.23 16.06
C SER A 60 -9.45 -25.50 15.68
N GLN A 61 -9.66 -26.43 14.75
CA GLN A 61 -10.96 -26.68 14.14
C GLN A 61 -12.04 -27.11 15.15
N LYS A 62 -11.64 -27.61 16.32
CA LYS A 62 -12.52 -28.02 17.43
C LYS A 62 -13.18 -26.83 18.13
N LEU A 63 -12.72 -25.61 17.87
CA LEU A 63 -13.21 -24.37 18.48
C LEU A 63 -14.12 -23.56 17.54
N LEU A 64 -14.13 -23.86 16.24
CA LEU A 64 -14.88 -23.11 15.23
C LEU A 64 -16.40 -23.34 15.35
N LEU A 65 -17.18 -22.26 15.20
CA LEU A 65 -18.63 -22.34 15.02
C LEU A 65 -18.98 -22.89 13.62
N ASP A 66 -20.15 -23.48 13.46
CA ASP A 66 -20.63 -23.94 12.16
C ASP A 66 -20.84 -22.80 11.15
N LYS A 67 -20.70 -23.13 9.87
CA LYS A 67 -20.73 -22.17 8.76
C LYS A 67 -22.09 -21.48 8.60
N GLU A 68 -23.17 -22.21 8.84
CA GLU A 68 -24.54 -21.74 8.58
C GLU A 68 -24.95 -20.67 9.59
N LYS A 69 -24.70 -20.90 10.89
CA LYS A 69 -24.83 -19.84 11.91
C LYS A 69 -23.84 -18.70 11.65
N THR A 70 -22.61 -19.00 11.24
CA THR A 70 -21.62 -17.95 10.94
C THR A 70 -22.06 -17.07 9.76
N GLU A 71 -22.64 -17.63 8.69
CA GLU A 71 -23.14 -16.82 7.57
C GLU A 71 -24.38 -15.98 7.96
N GLN A 72 -25.29 -16.55 8.76
CA GLN A 72 -26.42 -15.79 9.32
C GLN A 72 -25.94 -14.63 10.21
N ILE A 73 -24.90 -14.85 11.01
CA ILE A 73 -24.23 -13.82 11.81
C ILE A 73 -23.63 -12.76 10.89
N ILE A 74 -22.83 -13.13 9.89
CA ILE A 74 -22.22 -12.21 8.91
C ILE A 74 -23.29 -11.34 8.20
N ARG A 75 -24.37 -11.94 7.70
CA ARG A 75 -25.45 -11.23 6.98
C ARG A 75 -26.32 -10.36 7.88
N LYS A 76 -26.42 -10.67 9.18
CA LYS A 76 -27.09 -9.82 10.18
C LYS A 76 -26.23 -8.61 10.58
N ILE A 77 -24.91 -8.78 10.56
CA ILE A 77 -23.91 -7.78 10.95
C ILE A 77 -23.58 -6.80 9.81
N ILE A 78 -23.57 -7.27 8.55
CA ILE A 78 -23.23 -6.47 7.37
C ILE A 78 -24.51 -5.98 6.66
N PRO A 79 -24.71 -4.66 6.49
CA PRO A 79 -25.93 -4.08 5.95
C PRO A 79 -26.01 -4.19 4.43
N GLU A 80 -27.22 -4.18 3.88
CA GLU A 80 -27.49 -4.48 2.48
C GLU A 80 -26.88 -3.47 1.49
N GLU A 81 -26.70 -2.20 1.86
CA GLU A 81 -26.10 -1.19 0.98
C GLU A 81 -24.61 -1.44 0.73
N ALA A 82 -23.98 -2.37 1.47
CA ALA A 82 -22.65 -2.91 1.18
C ALA A 82 -22.64 -3.76 -0.10
N GLU A 83 -23.79 -4.29 -0.52
CA GLU A 83 -23.93 -5.23 -1.65
C GLU A 83 -22.97 -6.42 -1.49
N ILE A 84 -23.19 -7.25 -0.46
CA ILE A 84 -22.46 -8.51 -0.28
C ILE A 84 -22.75 -9.40 -1.49
N THR A 85 -21.71 -9.74 -2.27
CA THR A 85 -21.86 -10.64 -3.42
C THR A 85 -21.58 -12.10 -3.06
N ASN A 86 -20.73 -12.36 -2.05
CA ASN A 86 -20.26 -13.71 -1.73
C ASN A 86 -19.71 -13.82 -0.29
N ILE A 87 -19.73 -15.02 0.30
CA ILE A 87 -19.12 -15.36 1.59
C ILE A 87 -18.48 -16.76 1.47
N ILE A 88 -17.22 -16.94 1.89
CA ILE A 88 -16.39 -18.12 1.56
C ILE A 88 -15.59 -18.60 2.78
N PHE A 89 -15.61 -19.90 3.10
CA PHE A 89 -15.06 -20.45 4.37
C PHE A 89 -13.84 -21.39 4.21
N ASP A 90 -12.65 -20.97 4.63
CA ASP A 90 -11.41 -21.76 4.74
C ASP A 90 -11.27 -22.40 6.15
N VAL A 91 -11.99 -23.51 6.35
CA VAL A 91 -12.04 -24.29 7.61
C VAL A 91 -10.67 -24.70 8.17
N GLN A 92 -9.67 -24.94 7.32
CA GLN A 92 -8.39 -25.56 7.71
C GLN A 92 -7.38 -24.53 8.19
N ARG A 93 -7.44 -23.32 7.64
CA ARG A 93 -6.67 -22.16 8.09
C ARG A 93 -7.46 -21.28 9.06
N SER A 94 -8.72 -21.63 9.35
CA SER A 94 -9.65 -20.97 10.27
C SER A 94 -10.09 -19.58 9.80
N ILE A 95 -10.29 -19.38 8.49
CA ILE A 95 -10.53 -18.07 7.84
C ILE A 95 -11.88 -18.02 7.12
N VAL A 96 -12.55 -16.86 7.09
CA VAL A 96 -13.77 -16.60 6.28
C VAL A 96 -13.62 -15.31 5.46
N VAL A 97 -13.97 -15.32 4.18
CA VAL A 97 -13.75 -14.21 3.23
C VAL A 97 -15.09 -13.69 2.72
N ILE A 98 -15.25 -12.37 2.62
CA ILE A 98 -16.52 -11.70 2.29
C ILE A 98 -16.30 -10.76 1.09
N GLU A 99 -17.00 -10.98 -0.03
CA GLU A 99 -16.91 -10.13 -1.22
C GLU A 99 -18.07 -9.13 -1.28
N THR A 100 -17.77 -7.87 -1.64
CA THR A 100 -18.72 -6.75 -1.62
C THR A 100 -18.36 -5.67 -2.63
N ALA A 101 -19.36 -5.06 -3.29
CA ALA A 101 -19.13 -3.95 -4.21
C ALA A 101 -18.57 -2.70 -3.50
N LYS A 102 -18.87 -2.54 -2.20
CA LYS A 102 -18.47 -1.41 -1.34
C LYS A 102 -17.78 -1.92 -0.05
N PRO A 103 -16.51 -2.35 -0.10
CA PRO A 103 -15.77 -2.93 1.04
C PRO A 103 -15.79 -2.15 2.36
N GLY A 104 -15.96 -0.82 2.31
CA GLY A 104 -16.04 0.01 3.52
C GLY A 104 -17.36 -0.06 4.31
N LEU A 105 -18.37 -0.75 3.79
CA LEU A 105 -19.62 -1.00 4.53
C LEU A 105 -19.62 -2.41 5.17
N ALA A 106 -18.91 -3.36 4.56
CA ALA A 106 -18.79 -4.75 5.00
C ALA A 106 -17.72 -5.00 6.06
N ILE A 107 -16.56 -4.32 5.98
CA ILE A 107 -15.58 -4.33 7.09
C ILE A 107 -16.18 -3.71 8.36
N GLY A 108 -17.25 -2.92 8.19
CA GLY A 108 -17.76 -2.05 9.23
C GLY A 108 -16.78 -0.92 9.48
N LYS A 109 -16.96 -0.24 10.61
CA LYS A 109 -16.16 0.90 10.99
C LYS A 109 -14.78 0.51 11.52
N GLY A 110 -13.99 -0.24 10.74
CA GLY A 110 -12.59 -0.62 11.02
C GLY A 110 -12.31 -2.11 11.23
N GLY A 111 -13.34 -2.94 11.24
CA GLY A 111 -13.24 -4.36 11.56
C GLY A 111 -14.29 -4.88 12.56
N GLU A 112 -15.42 -4.21 12.82
CA GLU A 112 -16.20 -4.41 14.07
C GLU A 112 -16.97 -5.70 13.94
N LYS A 113 -17.54 -5.78 12.75
CA LYS A 113 -18.07 -6.93 12.07
C LYS A 113 -17.02 -8.03 12.05
N LEU A 114 -15.77 -7.71 11.71
CA LEU A 114 -14.68 -8.70 11.66
C LEU A 114 -14.34 -9.28 13.06
N ARG A 115 -14.22 -8.45 14.10
CA ARG A 115 -13.98 -8.88 15.49
C ARG A 115 -15.19 -9.59 16.07
N GLU A 116 -16.40 -9.08 15.85
CA GLU A 116 -17.67 -9.68 16.28
C GLU A 116 -17.87 -11.06 15.63
N ILE A 117 -17.57 -11.19 14.34
CA ILE A 117 -17.49 -12.49 13.65
C ILE A 117 -16.40 -13.35 14.31
N ARG A 118 -15.18 -12.84 14.52
CA ARG A 118 -14.07 -13.63 15.08
C ARG A 118 -14.32 -14.15 16.48
N GLU A 119 -14.87 -13.33 17.37
CA GLU A 119 -15.14 -13.71 18.76
C GLU A 119 -16.39 -14.57 18.89
N SER A 120 -17.45 -14.26 18.14
CA SER A 120 -18.70 -15.06 18.17
C SER A 120 -18.54 -16.43 17.49
N THR A 121 -17.60 -16.57 16.56
CA THR A 121 -17.54 -17.75 15.67
C THR A 121 -16.18 -18.45 15.62
N PHE A 122 -15.13 -17.85 16.20
CA PHE A 122 -13.72 -18.29 16.17
C PHE A 122 -13.05 -18.29 14.78
N TRP A 123 -13.73 -17.77 13.75
CA TRP A 123 -13.21 -17.62 12.38
C TRP A 123 -12.52 -16.27 12.15
N LEU A 124 -11.30 -16.26 11.60
CA LEU A 124 -10.56 -15.07 11.17
C LEU A 124 -11.18 -14.47 9.88
N PRO A 125 -11.75 -13.26 9.87
CA PRO A 125 -12.52 -12.79 8.73
C PRO A 125 -11.79 -11.72 7.87
N GLU A 126 -11.85 -11.90 6.55
CA GLU A 126 -11.28 -11.03 5.51
C GLU A 126 -12.39 -10.43 4.62
N VAL A 127 -12.15 -9.26 4.00
CA VAL A 127 -13.10 -8.62 3.05
C VAL A 127 -12.39 -8.18 1.77
N GLN A 128 -13.04 -8.40 0.62
CA GLN A 128 -12.51 -8.08 -0.71
C GLN A 128 -13.53 -7.32 -1.59
N ARG A 129 -13.04 -6.59 -2.61
CA ARG A 129 -13.90 -5.85 -3.56
C ARG A 129 -14.43 -6.77 -4.66
N SER A 130 -15.75 -6.79 -4.84
CA SER A 130 -16.38 -7.40 -6.02
C SER A 130 -16.05 -6.58 -7.28
N PRO A 131 -15.69 -7.22 -8.41
CA PRO A 131 -15.40 -6.49 -9.65
C PRO A 131 -16.67 -5.79 -10.17
N ALA A 132 -16.49 -4.63 -10.80
CA ALA A 132 -17.60 -3.87 -11.39
C ALA A 132 -18.20 -4.58 -12.62
N ILE A 133 -17.43 -5.47 -13.25
CA ILE A 133 -17.88 -6.39 -14.29
C ILE A 133 -17.84 -7.79 -13.67
N ARG A 134 -18.95 -8.54 -13.67
CA ARG A 134 -18.93 -9.93 -13.16
C ARG A 134 -18.33 -10.89 -14.18
N SER A 135 -17.52 -11.82 -13.68
CA SER A 135 -16.86 -12.86 -14.47
C SER A 135 -16.89 -14.16 -13.70
N LYS A 136 -17.78 -15.07 -14.13
CA LYS A 136 -17.94 -16.41 -13.53
C LYS A 136 -16.65 -17.23 -13.61
N ILE A 137 -15.77 -16.94 -14.57
CA ILE A 137 -14.44 -17.57 -14.69
C ILE A 137 -13.50 -17.03 -13.62
N THR A 138 -13.47 -15.70 -13.40
CA THR A 138 -12.67 -15.06 -12.34
C THR A 138 -13.13 -15.49 -10.95
N GLU A 139 -14.43 -15.53 -10.72
CA GLU A 139 -15.06 -16.06 -9.49
C GLU A 139 -14.63 -17.53 -9.24
N ASN A 140 -14.71 -18.38 -10.27
CA ASN A 140 -14.25 -19.77 -10.20
C ASN A 140 -12.75 -19.89 -9.92
N ILE A 141 -11.89 -19.02 -10.47
CA ILE A 141 -10.45 -18.99 -10.20
C ILE A 141 -10.18 -18.67 -8.72
N ARG A 142 -10.86 -17.67 -8.15
CA ARG A 142 -10.70 -17.31 -6.73
C ARG A 142 -11.15 -18.42 -5.79
N ASN A 143 -12.28 -19.07 -6.10
CA ASN A 143 -12.81 -20.21 -5.33
C ASN A 143 -11.79 -21.36 -5.17
N VAL A 144 -10.83 -21.52 -6.10
CA VAL A 144 -9.77 -22.55 -6.01
C VAL A 144 -8.90 -22.43 -4.76
N LEU A 145 -8.71 -21.23 -4.23
CA LEU A 145 -7.90 -21.01 -3.01
C LEU A 145 -8.58 -21.54 -1.75
N TYR A 146 -9.91 -21.55 -1.74
CA TYR A 146 -10.74 -21.86 -0.58
C TYR A 146 -11.33 -23.28 -0.61
N LEU A 147 -11.45 -23.87 -1.81
CA LEU A 147 -11.85 -25.27 -2.01
C LEU A 147 -10.72 -26.25 -1.63
N ASN A 148 -11.03 -27.26 -0.82
CA ASN A 148 -10.12 -28.35 -0.40
C ASN A 148 -8.79 -27.90 0.24
N ASN A 149 -8.86 -26.79 0.98
CA ASN A 149 -7.85 -26.17 1.84
C ASN A 149 -6.95 -27.08 2.71
N VAL A 150 -7.36 -28.31 3.05
CA VAL A 150 -6.48 -29.33 3.71
C VAL A 150 -5.16 -29.45 2.98
N TYR A 151 -5.22 -29.43 1.64
CA TYR A 151 -4.07 -29.52 0.76
C TYR A 151 -3.17 -28.29 0.87
N ARG A 152 -3.73 -27.08 0.75
CA ARG A 152 -2.94 -25.82 0.77
C ARG A 152 -2.24 -25.62 2.13
N LYS A 153 -2.87 -26.01 3.24
CA LYS A 153 -2.23 -26.04 4.57
C LYS A 153 -1.01 -26.98 4.62
N LYS A 154 -1.14 -28.21 4.10
CA LYS A 154 -0.03 -29.17 4.03
C LYS A 154 1.10 -28.70 3.11
N PHE A 155 0.76 -28.16 1.94
CA PHE A 155 1.71 -27.58 0.98
C PHE A 155 2.51 -26.43 1.61
N LEU A 156 1.82 -25.43 2.16
CA LEU A 156 2.46 -24.26 2.77
C LEU A 156 3.36 -24.68 3.96
N ASN A 157 2.98 -25.72 4.72
CA ASN A 157 3.82 -26.32 5.75
C ASN A 157 5.09 -26.98 5.17
N SER A 158 4.98 -27.71 4.06
CA SER A 158 6.15 -28.32 3.40
C SER A 158 7.12 -27.30 2.80
N ILE A 159 6.64 -26.13 2.37
CA ILE A 159 7.50 -25.06 1.86
C ILE A 159 8.33 -24.42 2.96
N GLY A 160 7.74 -24.08 4.11
CA GLY A 160 8.55 -23.56 5.23
C GLY A 160 9.57 -24.57 5.72
N LYS A 161 9.21 -25.87 5.76
CA LYS A 161 10.19 -26.94 6.05
C LYS A 161 11.37 -26.96 5.08
N ARG A 162 11.21 -26.57 3.81
CA ARG A 162 12.33 -26.41 2.86
C ARG A 162 13.14 -25.14 3.14
N ILE A 163 12.47 -23.98 3.24
CA ILE A 163 13.08 -22.67 3.49
C ILE A 163 13.96 -22.67 4.76
N TYR A 164 13.54 -23.43 5.79
CA TYR A 164 14.24 -23.49 7.08
C TYR A 164 15.12 -24.71 7.31
N LYS A 165 15.10 -25.72 6.43
CA LYS A 165 15.79 -27.02 6.60
C LYS A 165 17.26 -26.85 7.02
N GLU A 166 17.96 -25.95 6.33
CA GLU A 166 19.39 -25.71 6.45
C GLU A 166 19.68 -24.19 6.48
N TRP A 167 18.74 -23.40 7.00
CA TRP A 167 18.88 -21.95 7.11
C TRP A 167 19.99 -21.55 8.08
N SER A 168 20.73 -20.50 7.74
CA SER A 168 21.77 -19.89 8.57
C SER A 168 21.71 -18.36 8.45
N PRO A 169 21.95 -17.60 9.53
CA PRO A 169 22.05 -16.14 9.48
C PRO A 169 23.37 -15.63 8.89
N GLU A 170 24.37 -16.49 8.66
CA GLU A 170 25.69 -16.10 8.19
C GLU A 170 25.74 -15.89 6.66
N LYS A 171 26.75 -15.14 6.20
CA LYS A 171 26.97 -14.93 4.76
C LYS A 171 27.62 -16.18 4.14
N ARG A 172 27.05 -16.67 3.03
CA ARG A 172 27.61 -17.78 2.25
C ARG A 172 28.56 -17.25 1.18
N GLU A 173 29.58 -18.03 0.85
CA GLU A 173 30.35 -17.89 -0.40
C GLU A 173 30.05 -19.14 -1.25
N GLU A 174 29.36 -18.94 -2.37
CA GLU A 174 28.86 -20.00 -3.23
C GLU A 174 28.91 -19.58 -4.71
N TRP A 175 28.86 -20.56 -5.62
CA TRP A 175 28.74 -20.29 -7.05
C TRP A 175 27.29 -19.96 -7.42
N ILE A 176 27.11 -19.15 -8.46
CA ILE A 176 25.81 -18.69 -8.92
C ILE A 176 25.75 -18.86 -10.43
N ARG A 177 24.74 -19.56 -10.94
CA ARG A 177 24.56 -19.82 -12.37
C ARG A 177 23.15 -19.43 -12.82
N LEU A 178 23.05 -18.95 -14.06
CA LEU A 178 21.81 -18.58 -14.73
C LEU A 178 21.75 -19.27 -16.10
N GLY A 179 20.92 -20.30 -16.21
CA GLY A 179 20.66 -21.05 -17.44
C GLY A 179 19.48 -20.49 -18.24
N PHE A 180 19.56 -20.53 -19.56
CA PHE A 180 18.50 -20.06 -20.46
C PHE A 180 17.75 -21.26 -21.04
N LEU A 181 16.68 -21.71 -20.36
CA LEU A 181 15.86 -22.82 -20.85
C LEU A 181 14.87 -22.35 -21.93
N GLY A 182 14.57 -21.06 -21.99
CA GLY A 182 13.84 -20.41 -23.07
C GLY A 182 13.88 -18.89 -22.96
N GLY A 183 13.69 -18.19 -24.08
CA GLY A 183 13.81 -16.72 -24.20
C GLY A 183 15.22 -16.22 -24.52
N GLY A 184 16.20 -17.12 -24.70
CA GLY A 184 17.55 -16.78 -25.17
C GLY A 184 17.59 -16.60 -26.69
N ARG A 185 17.78 -15.36 -27.15
CA ARG A 185 17.72 -14.95 -28.59
C ARG A 185 16.40 -15.30 -29.30
N GLN A 186 15.28 -15.28 -28.59
CA GLN A 186 13.95 -15.36 -29.18
C GLN A 186 12.95 -14.52 -28.36
N VAL A 187 11.79 -14.20 -28.94
CA VAL A 187 10.57 -13.87 -28.19
C VAL A 187 9.79 -15.16 -27.97
N GLY A 188 9.10 -15.33 -26.83
CA GLY A 188 8.33 -16.54 -26.54
C GLY A 188 9.06 -17.57 -25.66
N ARG A 189 8.26 -18.40 -24.96
CA ARG A 189 8.68 -19.44 -24.00
C ARG A 189 9.77 -19.00 -23.00
N SER A 190 9.68 -17.78 -22.46
CA SER A 190 10.62 -17.26 -21.45
C SER A 190 10.69 -18.17 -20.23
N CYS A 191 11.91 -18.61 -19.90
CA CYS A 191 12.17 -19.55 -18.82
C CYS A 191 13.67 -19.52 -18.45
N LEU A 192 14.01 -18.82 -17.36
CA LEU A 192 15.39 -18.67 -16.89
C LEU A 192 15.60 -19.46 -15.60
N PHE A 193 16.66 -20.26 -15.54
CA PHE A 193 16.97 -21.14 -14.41
C PHE A 193 18.11 -20.56 -13.56
N LEU A 194 17.75 -19.90 -12.47
CA LEU A 194 18.70 -19.44 -11.45
C LEU A 194 19.01 -20.59 -10.50
N HIS A 195 20.29 -20.93 -10.32
CA HIS A 195 20.69 -21.97 -9.37
C HIS A 195 22.01 -21.68 -8.65
N THR A 196 22.06 -22.12 -7.40
CA THR A 196 23.19 -22.12 -6.45
C THR A 196 23.46 -23.59 -6.05
N PRO A 197 24.40 -23.92 -5.14
CA PRO A 197 24.53 -25.30 -4.64
C PRO A 197 23.24 -25.79 -3.96
N GLU A 198 22.61 -24.89 -3.21
CA GLU A 198 21.46 -25.14 -2.37
C GLU A 198 20.16 -25.13 -3.18
N SER A 199 19.97 -24.09 -4.01
CA SER A 199 18.65 -23.68 -4.48
C SER A 199 18.51 -23.67 -6.00
N ARG A 200 17.29 -23.97 -6.47
CA ARG A 200 16.92 -24.05 -7.88
C ARG A 200 15.61 -23.29 -8.09
N VAL A 201 15.62 -22.23 -8.87
CA VAL A 201 14.47 -21.32 -9.07
C VAL A 201 14.29 -20.97 -10.54
N LEU A 202 13.06 -21.06 -11.04
CA LEU A 202 12.71 -20.53 -12.36
C LEU A 202 12.25 -19.08 -12.26
N LEU A 203 12.74 -18.23 -13.16
CA LEU A 203 12.19 -16.91 -13.47
C LEU A 203 11.40 -17.06 -14.77
N ASP A 204 10.09 -16.95 -14.67
CA ASP A 204 9.10 -17.29 -15.69
C ASP A 204 9.16 -18.76 -16.18
N CYS A 205 8.08 -19.22 -16.81
CA CYS A 205 8.00 -20.49 -17.53
C CYS A 205 6.81 -20.44 -18.51
N GLY A 206 7.03 -19.86 -19.68
CA GLY A 206 6.00 -19.66 -20.70
C GLY A 206 5.98 -20.68 -21.84
N VAL A 207 5.11 -20.42 -22.81
CA VAL A 207 5.03 -21.10 -24.12
C VAL A 207 5.30 -20.11 -25.26
N ASP A 208 5.86 -20.59 -26.36
CA ASP A 208 5.80 -19.86 -27.63
C ASP A 208 4.45 -20.16 -28.28
N VAL A 209 3.67 -19.11 -28.54
CA VAL A 209 2.32 -19.19 -29.11
C VAL A 209 2.29 -19.04 -30.63
N ALA A 210 3.42 -18.72 -31.27
CA ALA A 210 3.54 -18.52 -32.71
C ALA A 210 4.27 -19.68 -33.41
N SER A 211 5.27 -20.29 -32.75
CA SER A 211 5.95 -21.49 -33.23
C SER A 211 5.04 -22.71 -33.18
N GLU A 212 4.99 -23.50 -34.26
CA GLU A 212 4.30 -24.80 -34.23
C GLU A 212 5.20 -25.96 -33.77
N THR A 213 6.54 -25.83 -33.90
CA THR A 213 7.52 -26.91 -33.65
C THR A 213 8.27 -26.77 -32.32
N GLU A 214 8.73 -25.57 -31.95
CA GLU A 214 9.58 -25.31 -30.78
C GLU A 214 8.83 -24.54 -29.67
N LYS A 215 7.63 -25.02 -29.32
CA LYS A 215 6.70 -24.33 -28.41
C LYS A 215 7.19 -24.17 -26.95
N PHE A 216 8.15 -24.97 -26.49
CA PHE A 216 8.43 -25.15 -25.05
C PHE A 216 9.89 -24.86 -24.68
N PRO A 217 10.15 -24.40 -23.43
CA PRO A 217 11.49 -24.39 -22.86
C PRO A 217 12.07 -25.80 -22.78
N TYR A 218 13.39 -25.91 -22.81
CA TYR A 218 14.13 -27.17 -22.73
C TYR A 218 14.17 -27.69 -21.29
N LEU A 219 13.03 -28.18 -20.78
CA LEU A 219 12.87 -28.76 -19.43
C LEU A 219 13.44 -30.20 -19.32
N ASN A 220 14.14 -30.68 -20.35
CA ASN A 220 14.72 -32.01 -20.44
C ASN A 220 16.26 -32.01 -20.38
N VAL A 221 16.88 -30.90 -19.95
CA VAL A 221 18.34 -30.78 -19.78
C VAL A 221 18.83 -31.50 -18.51
N PRO A 222 20.06 -32.07 -18.50
CA PRO A 222 20.61 -32.76 -17.33
C PRO A 222 20.66 -31.93 -16.04
N GLU A 223 20.79 -30.61 -16.16
CA GLU A 223 20.87 -29.67 -15.04
C GLU A 223 19.51 -29.38 -14.36
N PHE A 224 18.38 -29.77 -14.99
CA PHE A 224 17.04 -29.44 -14.53
C PHE A 224 16.28 -30.70 -14.05
N ASP A 225 16.25 -30.91 -12.73
CA ASP A 225 15.33 -31.87 -12.10
C ASP A 225 14.16 -31.13 -11.45
N LEU A 226 12.96 -31.34 -12.01
CA LEU A 226 11.71 -30.77 -11.52
C LEU A 226 11.40 -31.12 -10.05
N LYS A 227 11.92 -32.25 -9.53
CA LYS A 227 11.76 -32.66 -8.12
C LYS A 227 12.60 -31.81 -7.17
N GLN A 228 13.71 -31.25 -7.66
CA GLN A 228 14.63 -30.39 -6.92
C GLN A 228 14.28 -28.90 -7.07
N LEU A 229 13.33 -28.53 -7.93
CA LEU A 229 12.91 -27.14 -8.10
C LEU A 229 12.22 -26.62 -6.82
N ASP A 230 12.66 -25.47 -6.32
CA ASP A 230 12.20 -24.88 -5.07
C ASP A 230 11.08 -23.85 -5.29
N ALA A 231 11.25 -22.95 -6.26
CA ALA A 231 10.32 -21.86 -6.55
C ALA A 231 10.19 -21.54 -8.05
N VAL A 232 9.05 -20.91 -8.40
CA VAL A 232 8.78 -20.36 -9.74
C VAL A 232 8.29 -18.92 -9.55
N ILE A 233 9.10 -17.98 -10.02
CA ILE A 233 8.86 -16.54 -9.91
C ILE A 233 8.21 -16.08 -11.21
N ILE A 234 6.95 -15.66 -11.14
CA ILE A 234 6.21 -15.12 -12.29
C ILE A 234 6.34 -13.60 -12.27
N SER A 235 6.97 -13.03 -13.30
CA SER A 235 7.12 -11.58 -13.49
C SER A 235 5.80 -10.91 -13.86
N HIS A 236 5.05 -11.51 -14.80
CA HIS A 236 3.77 -11.02 -15.28
C HIS A 236 2.96 -12.14 -15.95
N ALA A 237 1.72 -11.84 -16.36
CA ALA A 237 0.73 -12.86 -16.67
C ALA A 237 0.69 -13.39 -18.12
N HIS A 238 1.45 -12.87 -19.09
CA HIS A 238 1.33 -13.34 -20.48
C HIS A 238 1.75 -14.81 -20.65
N LEU A 239 1.29 -15.46 -21.73
CA LEU A 239 1.45 -16.90 -21.94
C LEU A 239 2.91 -17.29 -22.23
N ASP A 240 3.68 -16.40 -22.84
CA ASP A 240 5.12 -16.48 -23.05
C ASP A 240 5.96 -16.30 -21.78
N HIS A 241 5.34 -15.93 -20.65
CA HIS A 241 6.01 -15.86 -19.33
C HIS A 241 5.39 -16.80 -18.27
N SER A 242 4.09 -17.12 -18.35
CA SER A 242 3.40 -17.95 -17.34
C SER A 242 2.66 -19.16 -17.91
N GLY A 243 2.53 -19.27 -19.24
CA GLY A 243 1.64 -20.23 -19.90
C GLY A 243 2.01 -21.70 -19.75
N LEU A 244 3.26 -22.04 -19.39
CA LEU A 244 3.69 -23.41 -19.13
C LEU A 244 3.81 -23.73 -17.63
N VAL A 245 3.63 -22.74 -16.74
CA VAL A 245 3.60 -22.97 -15.29
C VAL A 245 2.59 -24.06 -14.87
N PRO A 246 1.36 -24.16 -15.43
CA PRO A 246 0.46 -25.28 -15.16
C PRO A 246 1.03 -26.65 -15.56
N TYR A 247 1.82 -26.72 -16.64
CA TYR A 247 2.43 -27.97 -17.10
C TYR A 247 3.49 -28.48 -16.11
N LEU A 248 4.20 -27.60 -15.40
CA LEU A 248 5.08 -28.00 -14.30
C LEU A 248 4.31 -28.78 -13.23
N TYR A 249 3.08 -28.35 -12.88
CA TYR A 249 2.23 -29.07 -11.94
C TYR A 249 1.74 -30.42 -12.49
N LYS A 250 1.44 -30.50 -13.81
CA LYS A 250 1.15 -31.78 -14.48
C LYS A 250 2.34 -32.75 -14.45
N MET A 251 3.56 -32.24 -14.62
CA MET A 251 4.81 -33.03 -14.57
C MET A 251 5.25 -33.40 -13.14
N GLY A 252 4.75 -32.72 -12.09
CA GLY A 252 4.97 -33.09 -10.69
C GLY A 252 5.49 -32.00 -9.73
N TYR A 253 5.74 -30.78 -10.21
CA TYR A 253 6.22 -29.65 -9.37
C TYR A 253 5.18 -29.13 -8.37
N ARG A 254 5.61 -28.54 -7.22
CA ARG A 254 4.74 -28.10 -6.11
C ARG A 254 5.34 -26.91 -5.24
N GLY A 255 5.42 -25.62 -5.69
CA GLY A 255 6.11 -24.46 -4.99
C GLY A 255 5.62 -22.94 -5.17
N PRO A 256 6.29 -21.86 -4.59
CA PRO A 256 5.73 -20.52 -4.09
C PRO A 256 6.17 -19.07 -4.66
N THR A 257 5.86 -17.87 -4.01
CA THR A 257 6.11 -16.36 -4.41
C THR A 257 5.92 -15.18 -3.31
N TYR A 258 6.28 -13.83 -3.48
CA TYR A 258 6.65 -12.79 -2.39
C TYR A 258 6.77 -11.15 -2.62
N MET A 259 6.27 -10.10 -1.80
CA MET A 259 6.37 -8.51 -1.86
C MET A 259 5.63 -7.40 -0.76
N SER A 260 6.14 -6.14 -0.30
CA SER A 260 5.66 -4.92 0.61
C SER A 260 6.67 -3.67 1.09
N VAL A 261 6.52 -2.73 2.15
CA VAL A 261 7.12 -1.25 2.33
C VAL A 261 7.87 -0.55 3.63
N ASP A 262 7.60 0.73 4.22
CA ASP A 262 8.51 1.74 5.03
C ASP A 262 8.05 2.55 6.39
N TYR A 263 8.83 3.39 7.25
CA TYR A 263 9.04 3.68 8.80
C TYR A 263 8.40 4.76 9.86
N ALA A 264 9.18 5.63 10.63
CA ALA A 264 9.35 5.74 12.16
C ALA A 264 8.46 6.58 13.15
N GLU A 265 7.41 7.21 12.68
CA GLU A 265 7.04 8.54 13.15
C GLU A 265 5.75 8.62 13.99
N PRO A 266 5.53 9.60 14.90
CA PRO A 266 4.29 9.67 15.68
C PRO A 266 2.99 9.63 14.89
N LEU A 267 2.02 8.85 15.35
CA LEU A 267 0.68 8.67 14.77
C LEU A 267 -0.36 9.24 15.75
N LEU A 268 -1.37 9.94 15.25
CA LEU A 268 -2.55 10.26 16.05
C LEU A 268 -3.67 9.28 15.76
N ILE A 269 -4.05 8.55 16.80
CA ILE A 269 -5.19 7.64 16.78
C ILE A 269 -6.33 8.20 17.64
N LYS A 270 -7.51 7.63 17.47
CA LYS A 270 -8.61 7.70 18.41
C LYS A 270 -9.09 6.29 18.60
N GLU A 271 -8.98 5.76 19.82
CA GLU A 271 -9.29 4.40 20.26
C GLU A 271 -10.41 4.43 21.30
N GLY A 272 -11.46 3.61 21.18
CA GLY A 272 -12.55 3.56 22.19
C GLY A 272 -13.34 4.86 22.35
N GLY A 273 -13.36 5.73 21.34
CA GLY A 273 -13.91 7.09 21.47
C GLY A 273 -12.96 8.11 22.11
N ILE A 274 -11.72 7.70 22.43
CA ILE A 274 -10.69 8.48 23.13
C ILE A 274 -9.49 8.69 22.19
N ILE A 275 -9.19 9.94 21.86
CA ILE A 275 -8.02 10.38 21.09
C ILE A 275 -6.75 10.14 21.90
N LYS A 276 -5.79 9.44 21.29
CA LYS A 276 -4.48 9.09 21.87
C LYS A 276 -3.36 9.38 20.89
N LYS A 277 -2.22 9.82 21.39
CA LYS A 277 -1.03 10.11 20.57
C LYS A 277 0.07 9.11 20.93
N VAL A 278 0.58 8.44 19.90
CA VAL A 278 1.45 7.26 19.99
C VAL A 278 2.58 7.39 18.95
N LYS A 279 3.66 6.63 19.06
CA LYS A 279 4.65 6.52 17.96
C LYS A 279 4.10 5.54 16.93
N ILE A 280 4.18 5.73 15.61
CA ILE A 280 3.71 4.67 14.68
C ILE A 280 4.48 3.39 14.93
N GLY A 281 5.80 3.48 15.15
CA GLY A 281 6.62 2.33 15.55
C GLY A 281 6.10 1.64 16.81
N GLU A 282 5.79 2.39 17.87
CA GLU A 282 5.29 1.84 19.14
C GLU A 282 3.81 1.43 19.09
N PHE A 283 2.99 2.10 18.29
CA PHE A 283 1.57 1.86 18.09
C PHE A 283 1.37 0.63 17.26
N ILE A 284 2.02 0.56 16.11
CA ILE A 284 2.11 -0.63 15.31
C ILE A 284 2.74 -1.70 16.20
N ASP A 285 3.90 -1.52 16.86
CA ASP A 285 4.41 -2.50 17.85
C ASP A 285 3.43 -2.92 18.96
N ASN A 286 2.49 -2.06 19.40
CA ASN A 286 1.51 -2.35 20.46
C ASN A 286 0.24 -3.01 19.93
N VAL A 287 -0.23 -2.62 18.74
CA VAL A 287 -1.22 -3.37 17.96
C VAL A 287 -0.61 -4.75 17.67
N LEU A 288 0.61 -4.79 17.19
CA LEU A 288 1.46 -5.96 17.02
C LEU A 288 2.01 -6.60 18.32
N LYS A 289 1.41 -6.26 19.46
CA LYS A 289 1.49 -7.01 20.73
C LYS A 289 0.11 -7.49 21.15
N ASN A 290 -0.90 -6.62 21.02
CA ASN A 290 -2.26 -6.75 21.57
C ASN A 290 -3.32 -7.08 20.49
N SER A 291 -2.87 -7.35 19.26
CA SER A 291 -3.65 -7.93 18.16
C SER A 291 -3.46 -9.43 18.23
N VAL A 292 -4.56 -10.13 18.50
CA VAL A 292 -4.61 -11.57 18.36
C VAL A 292 -4.55 -12.05 16.89
N ASP A 293 -4.44 -11.15 15.90
CA ASP A 293 -4.22 -11.44 14.46
C ASP A 293 -2.99 -10.70 13.88
N ILE A 294 -1.79 -11.19 14.22
CA ILE A 294 -0.53 -10.60 13.75
C ILE A 294 0.06 -11.39 12.59
N GLU A 295 -0.01 -10.79 11.40
CA GLU A 295 0.63 -11.25 10.17
C GLU A 295 2.15 -11.00 10.18
N LYS A 296 2.87 -11.73 11.04
CA LYS A 296 4.26 -11.50 11.48
C LYS A 296 5.40 -11.64 10.44
N ALA A 297 5.23 -11.27 9.16
CA ALA A 297 5.94 -11.87 8.01
C ALA A 297 7.49 -12.00 8.17
N PRO A 298 8.09 -13.12 7.70
CA PRO A 298 9.49 -13.43 7.97
C PRO A 298 10.35 -12.56 7.07
N TYR A 299 11.02 -11.59 7.69
CA TYR A 299 11.76 -10.53 7.01
C TYR A 299 10.94 -9.57 6.15
N TYR A 300 9.67 -9.35 6.47
CA TYR A 300 9.20 -7.98 6.71
C TYR A 300 8.20 -7.97 7.88
N GLU A 301 8.63 -7.35 8.98
CA GLU A 301 8.07 -7.59 10.29
C GLU A 301 6.60 -7.20 10.43
N TYR A 302 5.68 -8.15 10.56
CA TYR A 302 4.38 -7.89 11.19
C TYR A 302 3.49 -6.86 10.45
N ASN A 303 2.79 -7.33 9.44
CA ASN A 303 1.44 -6.83 9.20
C ASN A 303 0.50 -7.22 10.36
N ALA A 304 -0.66 -6.57 10.50
CA ALA A 304 -1.84 -7.06 11.23
C ALA A 304 -3.09 -6.31 10.79
N ALA A 305 -4.25 -6.94 10.86
CA ALA A 305 -5.51 -6.20 10.89
C ALA A 305 -5.59 -5.38 12.20
N MET A 306 -6.42 -4.33 12.22
CA MET A 306 -6.70 -3.67 13.50
C MET A 306 -7.55 -4.58 14.40
N PRO A 307 -7.22 -4.71 15.70
CA PRO A 307 -7.98 -5.50 16.66
C PRO A 307 -9.14 -4.69 17.28
N SER A 308 -9.33 -3.45 16.82
CA SER A 308 -10.36 -2.53 17.29
C SER A 308 -10.62 -1.44 16.26
N ASP A 309 -11.84 -1.44 15.76
CA ASP A 309 -12.56 -0.41 15.00
C ASP A 309 -12.58 0.94 15.64
N ASP A 310 -12.66 0.87 16.96
CA ASP A 310 -12.71 1.99 17.84
C ASP A 310 -11.44 2.82 17.66
N VAL A 311 -10.38 2.25 17.05
CA VAL A 311 -9.12 2.85 16.59
C VAL A 311 -9.20 3.42 15.16
N GLU A 312 -9.21 4.74 15.07
CA GLU A 312 -9.19 5.51 13.83
C GLU A 312 -7.90 6.32 13.73
N ALA A 313 -7.22 6.32 12.59
CA ALA A 313 -6.18 7.31 12.28
C ALA A 313 -6.84 8.58 11.75
N VAL A 314 -6.18 9.73 11.89
CA VAL A 314 -6.57 10.90 11.08
C VAL A 314 -6.10 10.67 9.64
N ALA A 315 -6.99 10.87 8.68
CA ALA A 315 -6.72 10.84 7.24
C ALA A 315 -7.51 11.96 6.53
N PHE A 316 -7.03 12.44 5.38
CA PHE A 316 -7.80 13.39 4.58
C PHE A 316 -8.65 12.65 3.54
N SER A 317 -9.84 13.17 3.27
CA SER A 317 -10.69 12.64 2.20
C SER A 317 -10.26 13.20 0.85
N ASN A 318 -10.00 12.35 -0.13
CA ASN A 318 -9.58 12.78 -1.47
C ASN A 318 -10.65 13.62 -2.22
N SER A 319 -11.91 13.55 -1.76
CA SER A 319 -13.03 14.37 -2.24
C SER A 319 -12.98 15.83 -1.78
N ASP A 320 -12.91 16.08 -0.48
CA ASP A 320 -13.10 17.42 0.13
C ASP A 320 -11.90 17.96 0.94
N PHE A 321 -10.83 17.18 1.07
CA PHE A 321 -9.61 17.50 1.82
C PHE A 321 -9.84 17.85 3.30
N LYS A 322 -10.97 17.43 3.88
CA LYS A 322 -11.20 17.55 5.33
C LYS A 322 -10.63 16.36 6.08
N LEU A 323 -10.01 16.65 7.22
CA LEU A 323 -9.33 15.67 8.06
C LEU A 323 -10.35 15.01 8.98
N ARG A 324 -10.50 13.70 8.82
CA ARG A 324 -11.42 12.89 9.60
C ARG A 324 -10.63 11.78 10.27
N PHE A 325 -11.12 11.38 11.44
CA PHE A 325 -10.83 10.04 11.90
C PHE A 325 -11.47 9.06 10.89
N LYS A 326 -10.64 8.18 10.33
CA LYS A 326 -10.98 7.08 9.41
C LYS A 326 -10.23 5.85 9.88
N LYS A 327 -10.74 4.66 9.57
CA LYS A 327 -10.20 3.47 10.20
C LYS A 327 -8.94 2.96 9.57
N ILE A 328 -8.01 2.62 10.43
CA ILE A 328 -6.85 1.82 10.09
C ILE A 328 -7.40 0.42 9.83
N LYS A 329 -7.21 -0.10 8.63
CA LYS A 329 -7.60 -1.47 8.28
C LYS A 329 -6.48 -2.44 8.54
N LYS A 330 -5.26 -2.00 8.23
CA LYS A 330 -4.05 -2.79 8.43
C LYS A 330 -2.95 -1.91 9.00
N VAL A 331 -2.30 -2.39 10.05
CA VAL A 331 -0.95 -1.95 10.40
C VAL A 331 0.05 -2.83 9.68
N ILE A 332 1.18 -2.25 9.29
CA ILE A 332 2.11 -2.84 8.35
C ILE A 332 3.51 -2.50 8.85
N ARG A 333 4.44 -3.46 8.81
CA ARG A 333 5.82 -3.28 9.24
C ARG A 333 6.72 -4.31 8.54
N HIS A 334 8.00 -3.99 8.55
CA HIS A 334 9.03 -4.36 7.59
C HIS A 334 10.41 -4.27 8.29
N LYS A 335 11.51 -4.67 7.66
CA LYS A 335 12.88 -4.56 8.22
C LYS A 335 13.82 -3.65 7.43
N ILE A 336 14.50 -2.71 8.10
CA ILE A 336 15.54 -1.89 7.47
C ILE A 336 16.75 -2.79 7.24
N CYS A 337 17.16 -2.86 5.98
CA CYS A 337 18.27 -3.67 5.54
C CYS A 337 19.59 -2.87 5.58
N GLU A 338 20.70 -3.60 5.71
CA GLU A 338 22.01 -2.99 5.96
C GLU A 338 22.56 -2.33 4.68
N GLY A 339 22.33 -1.01 4.58
CA GLY A 339 22.60 -0.19 3.39
C GLY A 339 21.49 0.85 3.11
N ASP A 340 20.29 0.63 3.64
CA ASP A 340 19.16 1.55 3.48
C ASP A 340 19.43 2.93 4.10
N THR A 341 18.95 3.98 3.43
CA THR A 341 19.08 5.37 3.87
C THR A 341 17.72 5.97 4.19
N LEU A 342 17.52 6.35 5.45
CA LEU A 342 16.39 7.20 5.85
C LEU A 342 16.71 8.68 5.63
N TYR A 343 15.68 9.44 5.31
CA TYR A 343 15.72 10.89 5.13
C TYR A 343 14.74 11.54 6.12
N LYS A 344 15.25 12.49 6.91
CA LYS A 344 14.43 13.36 7.74
C LYS A 344 14.11 14.63 6.96
N ILE A 345 12.85 14.79 6.59
CA ILE A 345 12.30 15.99 5.95
C ILE A 345 11.83 16.92 7.07
N LYS A 346 12.05 18.23 6.91
CA LYS A 346 11.64 19.25 7.87
C LYS A 346 11.07 20.46 7.15
N VAL A 347 9.99 21.03 7.67
CA VAL A 347 9.33 22.24 7.11
C VAL A 347 9.48 23.44 8.03
N ARG A 348 9.27 24.65 7.48
CA ARG A 348 9.58 25.96 8.12
C ARG A 348 9.09 26.16 9.56
N THR A 349 8.06 25.46 10.02
CA THR A 349 7.53 25.54 11.41
C THR A 349 8.17 24.53 12.37
N ASN A 350 9.29 23.93 11.96
CA ASN A 350 10.06 22.92 12.71
C ASN A 350 9.30 21.59 12.93
N ARG A 351 8.29 21.31 12.09
CA ARG A 351 7.69 19.98 11.90
C ARG A 351 8.60 19.11 11.04
N SER A 352 8.67 17.80 11.30
CA SER A 352 9.49 16.87 10.52
C SER A 352 8.93 15.44 10.51
N ILE A 353 9.29 14.67 9.49
CA ILE A 353 9.04 13.22 9.34
C ILE A 353 10.32 12.51 8.89
N THR A 354 10.50 11.24 9.26
CA THR A 354 11.66 10.40 8.90
C THR A 354 11.18 9.10 8.23
N VAL A 355 11.58 8.88 6.98
CA VAL A 355 11.10 7.80 6.09
C VAL A 355 12.21 7.40 5.10
N THR A 356 12.11 6.25 4.43
CA THR A 356 13.05 5.88 3.35
C THR A 356 12.92 6.82 2.16
N GLY A 357 13.97 6.88 1.32
CA GLY A 357 13.94 7.67 0.09
C GLY A 357 12.87 7.22 -0.92
N SER A 358 12.46 5.95 -0.90
CA SER A 358 11.42 5.38 -1.78
C SER A 358 9.99 5.68 -1.33
N HIS A 359 9.79 6.17 -0.10
CA HIS A 359 8.46 6.44 0.45
C HIS A 359 7.75 7.60 -0.29
N SER A 360 6.44 7.52 -0.49
CA SER A 360 5.62 8.58 -1.09
C SER A 360 5.01 9.52 -0.04
N VAL A 361 5.19 10.83 -0.19
CA VAL A 361 4.50 11.85 0.62
C VAL A 361 3.67 12.79 -0.26
N PHE A 362 2.66 13.43 0.33
CA PHE A 362 1.81 14.38 -0.40
C PHE A 362 2.37 15.81 -0.39
N VAL A 363 2.46 16.40 -1.58
CA VAL A 363 2.90 17.79 -1.84
C VAL A 363 1.82 18.59 -2.57
N LEU A 364 1.81 19.91 -2.36
CA LEU A 364 1.03 20.84 -3.18
C LEU A 364 1.89 21.31 -4.36
N LYS A 365 1.46 21.00 -5.58
CA LYS A 365 2.16 21.39 -6.82
C LYS A 365 1.16 21.76 -7.91
N GLU A 366 1.37 22.89 -8.58
CA GLU A 366 0.48 23.43 -9.63
C GLU A 366 -1.00 23.61 -9.19
N GLY A 367 -1.22 23.85 -7.89
CA GLY A 367 -2.56 23.99 -7.30
C GLY A 367 -3.27 22.68 -6.94
N GLU A 368 -2.62 21.53 -7.13
CA GLU A 368 -3.17 20.21 -6.82
C GLU A 368 -2.36 19.47 -5.75
N ILE A 369 -3.02 18.52 -5.09
CA ILE A 369 -2.40 17.58 -4.15
C ILE A 369 -1.88 16.40 -4.97
N LYS A 370 -0.57 16.14 -4.91
CA LYS A 370 0.10 15.07 -5.67
C LYS A 370 1.04 14.28 -4.75
N GLU A 371 1.23 13.00 -5.04
CA GLU A 371 2.25 12.16 -4.39
C GLU A 371 3.63 12.43 -5.02
N ALA A 372 4.68 12.38 -4.20
CA ALA A 372 6.07 12.49 -4.63
C ALA A 372 6.99 11.66 -3.71
N LYS A 373 8.03 11.02 -4.25
CA LYS A 373 8.95 10.25 -3.39
C LYS A 373 9.88 11.16 -2.60
N VAL A 374 10.24 10.73 -1.41
CA VAL A 374 11.13 11.48 -0.50
C VAL A 374 12.51 11.76 -1.09
N SER A 375 13.04 10.88 -1.94
CA SER A 375 14.29 11.10 -2.68
C SER A 375 14.19 12.10 -3.84
N GLU A 376 12.97 12.48 -4.25
CA GLU A 376 12.69 13.36 -5.38
C GLU A 376 12.39 14.81 -4.93
N LEU A 377 12.16 15.03 -3.64
CA LEU A 377 11.85 16.32 -3.01
C LEU A 377 13.06 17.25 -2.91
N LYS A 378 12.79 18.56 -2.84
CA LYS A 378 13.79 19.62 -2.65
C LYS A 378 13.36 20.63 -1.59
N GLU A 379 14.33 21.33 -1.01
CA GLU A 379 14.04 22.49 -0.16
C GLU A 379 13.31 23.57 -0.97
N GLY A 380 12.23 24.10 -0.40
CA GLY A 380 11.27 24.97 -1.09
C GLY A 380 9.95 24.28 -1.50
N ASP A 381 9.93 22.95 -1.74
CA ASP A 381 8.69 22.23 -2.06
C ASP A 381 7.68 22.30 -0.91
N TYR A 382 6.38 22.43 -1.23
CA TYR A 382 5.32 22.58 -0.23
C TYR A 382 4.71 21.24 0.19
N LEU A 383 5.22 20.70 1.29
CA LEU A 383 4.68 19.50 1.92
C LEU A 383 3.29 19.76 2.53
N ILE A 384 2.39 18.81 2.39
CA ILE A 384 1.04 18.88 2.95
C ILE A 384 1.05 18.47 4.43
N VAL A 385 0.40 19.30 5.25
CA VAL A 385 0.32 19.08 6.69
C VAL A 385 -1.07 19.47 7.23
N PRO A 386 -1.59 18.84 8.28
CA PRO A 386 -2.74 19.35 9.02
C PRO A 386 -2.57 20.79 9.53
N HIS A 387 -3.53 21.67 9.22
CA HIS A 387 -3.76 22.89 9.98
C HIS A 387 -4.54 22.55 11.27
N LYS A 388 -5.65 21.83 11.11
CA LYS A 388 -6.61 21.53 12.17
C LYS A 388 -6.83 20.03 12.25
N LEU A 389 -6.82 19.48 13.45
CA LEU A 389 -7.13 18.07 13.70
C LEU A 389 -8.55 17.92 14.27
N PRO A 390 -9.26 16.82 13.98
CA PRO A 390 -10.52 16.52 14.64
C PRO A 390 -10.38 16.45 16.18
N SER A 391 -11.39 16.98 16.87
CA SER A 391 -11.48 17.03 18.35
C SER A 391 -12.79 16.36 18.78
N ILE A 392 -12.78 15.70 19.94
CA ILE A 392 -13.89 14.89 20.46
C ILE A 392 -14.10 15.25 21.94
N ASN A 393 -15.36 15.20 22.38
CA ASN A 393 -15.85 15.71 23.67
C ASN A 393 -16.54 14.59 24.47
N THR A 394 -15.87 13.47 24.73
CA THR A 394 -16.50 12.21 25.20
C THR A 394 -16.59 12.04 26.71
N ILE A 395 -15.62 12.55 27.49
CA ILE A 395 -15.48 12.19 28.91
C ILE A 395 -16.12 13.26 29.81
N LYS A 396 -17.04 12.84 30.70
CA LYS A 396 -17.78 13.72 31.64
C LYS A 396 -17.55 13.42 33.11
N GLU A 397 -17.37 12.15 33.49
CA GLU A 397 -17.11 11.69 34.87
C GLU A 397 -16.12 10.50 34.82
N ILE A 398 -15.52 10.13 35.96
CA ILE A 398 -14.55 9.03 36.12
C ILE A 398 -14.98 8.16 37.30
N ASP A 399 -15.19 6.86 37.08
CA ASP A 399 -15.34 5.88 38.17
C ASP A 399 -13.96 5.50 38.73
N LEU A 400 -13.76 5.70 40.03
CA LEU A 400 -12.53 5.35 40.75
C LEU A 400 -12.53 3.93 41.30
N SER A 401 -13.68 3.26 41.40
CA SER A 401 -13.78 1.90 41.96
C SER A 401 -13.12 0.84 41.08
N VAL A 402 -13.03 1.11 39.79
CA VAL A 402 -12.25 0.33 38.82
C VAL A 402 -10.74 0.60 39.00
N ILE A 403 -10.34 1.84 39.29
CA ILE A 403 -8.93 2.29 39.38
C ILE A 403 -8.28 1.90 40.72
N LEU A 404 -9.09 1.80 41.77
CA LEU A 404 -8.70 1.58 43.17
C LEU A 404 -9.45 0.37 43.76
N SER A 405 -9.61 -0.68 42.95
CA SER A 405 -10.37 -1.89 43.27
C SER A 405 -9.76 -2.74 44.40
N GLU A 406 -8.47 -2.55 44.73
CA GLU A 406 -7.82 -3.26 45.85
C GLU A 406 -8.17 -2.70 47.25
N PHE A 407 -9.04 -1.70 47.31
CA PHE A 407 -9.45 -1.00 48.52
C PHE A 407 -10.93 -1.26 48.86
N ASN A 408 -11.28 -1.20 50.14
CA ASN A 408 -12.62 -1.54 50.63
C ASN A 408 -13.67 -0.56 50.05
N GLN A 409 -14.63 -1.09 49.31
CA GLN A 409 -15.74 -0.32 48.73
C GLN A 409 -16.96 -0.42 49.65
N ASN A 410 -17.46 0.72 50.14
CA ASN A 410 -18.64 0.79 51.01
C ASN A 410 -19.58 1.87 50.46
N GLY A 411 -20.66 1.45 49.80
CA GLY A 411 -21.56 2.36 49.08
C GLY A 411 -20.82 3.15 47.99
N ASP A 412 -20.93 4.48 48.07
CA ASP A 412 -20.33 5.47 47.15
C ASP A 412 -18.96 5.97 47.61
N GLU A 413 -18.28 5.25 48.50
CA GLU A 413 -16.94 5.59 49.00
C GLU A 413 -15.93 4.43 48.84
N ILE A 414 -14.69 4.80 48.51
CA ILE A 414 -13.53 3.90 48.45
C ILE A 414 -12.64 4.19 49.66
N SER A 415 -12.23 3.15 50.37
CA SER A 415 -11.56 3.27 51.68
C SER A 415 -10.42 2.25 51.89
N PRO A 416 -9.24 2.68 52.39
CA PRO A 416 -8.18 1.74 52.77
C PRO A 416 -8.44 1.11 54.14
N ARG A 417 -7.80 -0.03 54.44
CA ARG A 417 -7.87 -0.71 55.75
C ARG A 417 -7.61 0.24 56.94
N GLN A 418 -6.77 1.27 56.74
CA GLN A 418 -6.66 2.46 57.59
C GLN A 418 -6.34 3.67 56.69
N GLY A 419 -7.06 4.79 56.86
CA GLY A 419 -6.82 6.04 56.12
C GLY A 419 -8.10 6.76 55.67
N HIS A 420 -7.94 7.84 54.93
CA HIS A 420 -9.06 8.65 54.40
C HIS A 420 -9.79 7.93 53.26
N LYS A 421 -11.10 8.16 53.18
CA LYS A 421 -11.95 7.77 52.06
C LYS A 421 -11.91 8.81 50.94
N ILE A 422 -12.34 8.44 49.74
CA ILE A 422 -12.65 9.38 48.63
C ILE A 422 -13.96 8.97 47.92
N PRO A 423 -14.63 9.89 47.20
CA PRO A 423 -15.82 9.57 46.41
C PRO A 423 -15.54 8.48 45.37
N LYS A 424 -16.51 7.61 45.14
CA LYS A 424 -16.43 6.55 44.12
C LYS A 424 -16.37 7.09 42.68
N THR A 425 -16.93 8.28 42.43
CA THR A 425 -16.98 8.91 41.10
C THR A 425 -16.52 10.36 41.17
N LEU A 426 -15.68 10.79 40.22
CA LEU A 426 -15.24 12.18 40.05
C LEU A 426 -15.89 12.82 38.82
N LYS A 427 -16.28 14.10 38.92
CA LYS A 427 -16.78 14.87 37.76
C LYS A 427 -15.63 15.56 37.03
N ILE A 428 -15.68 15.59 35.68
CA ILE A 428 -14.74 16.34 34.84
C ILE A 428 -15.09 17.84 34.92
N SER A 429 -14.49 18.49 35.92
CA SER A 429 -14.71 19.89 36.26
C SER A 429 -13.56 20.79 35.80
N LYS A 430 -13.77 22.11 35.82
CA LYS A 430 -12.70 23.10 35.52
C LYS A 430 -11.61 23.02 36.59
N GLU A 431 -12.01 22.66 37.80
CA GLU A 431 -11.23 22.46 39.02
C GLU A 431 -10.26 21.28 38.82
N LEU A 432 -10.76 20.13 38.36
CA LEU A 432 -9.90 18.99 38.02
C LEU A 432 -8.91 19.32 36.89
N MET A 433 -9.33 20.04 35.85
CA MET A 433 -8.42 20.47 34.78
C MET A 433 -7.32 21.41 35.27
N ARG A 434 -7.61 22.28 36.25
CA ARG A 434 -6.59 23.13 36.91
C ARG A 434 -5.62 22.29 37.73
N ILE A 435 -6.11 21.39 38.59
CA ILE A 435 -5.25 20.49 39.38
C ILE A 435 -4.28 19.71 38.46
N LEU A 436 -4.77 19.18 37.34
CA LEU A 436 -3.94 18.44 36.38
C LEU A 436 -2.95 19.36 35.65
N GLY A 437 -3.35 20.56 35.22
CA GLY A 437 -2.44 21.51 34.59
C GLY A 437 -1.30 21.93 35.53
N TYR A 438 -1.64 22.26 36.79
CA TYR A 438 -0.66 22.60 37.82
C TYR A 438 0.22 21.40 38.22
N PHE A 439 -0.27 20.16 38.21
CA PHE A 439 0.60 18.99 38.43
C PHE A 439 1.54 18.74 37.23
N THR A 440 1.06 19.02 36.01
CA THR A 440 1.88 18.94 34.78
C THR A 440 3.02 19.96 34.81
N ALA A 441 2.82 21.13 35.42
CA ALA A 441 3.86 22.09 35.74
C ALA A 441 4.70 21.63 36.96
N GLU A 442 4.16 21.77 38.18
CA GLU A 442 4.91 21.75 39.45
C GLU A 442 4.74 20.47 40.31
N GLY A 443 4.03 19.47 39.80
CA GLY A 443 3.73 18.22 40.52
C GLY A 443 4.87 17.18 40.54
N ASN A 444 4.97 16.48 41.66
CA ASN A 444 5.88 15.34 41.93
C ASN A 444 5.26 14.34 42.94
N PHE A 445 5.89 13.17 43.11
CA PHE A 445 5.49 12.09 44.02
C PHE A 445 6.45 11.92 45.21
N ASP A 446 5.91 11.57 46.37
CA ASP A 446 6.65 11.19 47.59
C ASP A 446 6.06 9.87 48.17
N LYS A 447 6.76 9.21 49.10
CA LYS A 447 6.55 7.80 49.51
C LYS A 447 5.10 7.41 49.87
N ARG A 448 4.26 8.35 50.32
CA ARG A 448 2.83 8.14 50.61
C ARG A 448 1.94 9.35 50.23
N SER A 449 2.43 10.25 49.38
CA SER A 449 1.80 11.56 49.16
C SER A 449 2.07 12.15 47.78
N LEU A 450 1.24 13.11 47.37
CA LEU A 450 1.52 14.02 46.26
C LEU A 450 2.18 15.29 46.79
N GLN A 451 3.11 15.85 46.02
CA GLN A 451 3.74 17.13 46.33
C GLN A 451 3.67 18.05 45.11
N PHE A 452 3.25 19.30 45.34
CA PHE A 452 3.42 20.39 44.38
C PHE A 452 4.43 21.38 44.98
N SER A 453 5.27 21.99 44.15
CA SER A 453 6.33 22.92 44.58
C SER A 453 6.22 24.24 43.83
N PHE A 454 5.73 25.29 44.48
CA PHE A 454 5.53 26.62 43.88
C PHE A 454 6.46 27.66 44.51
N ASP A 455 6.74 28.78 43.83
CA ASP A 455 7.36 29.97 44.45
C ASP A 455 6.38 30.62 45.44
N LEU A 456 6.89 31.25 46.50
CA LEU A 456 6.06 31.99 47.48
C LEU A 456 5.09 33.02 46.87
N LYS A 457 5.40 33.57 45.68
CA LYS A 457 4.54 34.52 44.94
C LYS A 457 3.28 33.85 44.37
N GLU A 458 3.32 32.55 44.11
CA GLU A 458 2.24 31.76 43.51
C GLU A 458 1.23 31.26 44.55
N ILE A 459 1.22 31.83 45.75
CA ILE A 459 0.30 31.47 46.85
C ILE A 459 -1.18 31.58 46.46
N SER A 460 -1.52 32.35 45.42
CA SER A 460 -2.85 32.38 44.80
C SER A 460 -3.19 31.06 44.07
N TYR A 461 -2.25 30.49 43.31
CA TYR A 461 -2.39 29.18 42.66
C TYR A 461 -2.42 28.06 43.70
N VAL A 462 -1.61 28.16 44.77
CA VAL A 462 -1.66 27.23 45.91
C VAL A 462 -3.03 27.22 46.60
N LYS A 463 -3.66 28.38 46.80
CA LYS A 463 -5.01 28.48 47.39
C LYS A 463 -6.12 28.01 46.44
N GLU A 464 -6.00 28.28 45.14
CA GLU A 464 -6.89 27.70 44.11
C GLU A 464 -6.80 26.17 44.13
N LEU A 465 -5.57 25.63 44.15
CA LEU A 465 -5.27 24.20 44.23
C LEU A 465 -5.76 23.53 45.53
N GLU A 466 -5.57 24.17 46.69
CA GLU A 466 -6.08 23.66 47.98
C GLU A 466 -7.61 23.52 47.96
N LYS A 467 -8.30 24.56 47.49
CA LYS A 467 -9.75 24.56 47.35
C LYS A 467 -10.21 23.49 46.37
N ASP A 468 -9.56 23.39 45.21
CA ASP A 468 -9.91 22.43 44.17
C ASP A 468 -9.68 20.98 44.65
N ILE A 469 -8.56 20.69 45.32
CA ILE A 469 -8.27 19.36 45.89
C ILE A 469 -9.32 18.98 46.95
N LYS A 470 -9.67 19.91 47.85
CA LYS A 470 -10.68 19.68 48.88
C LYS A 470 -12.08 19.48 48.29
N TYR A 471 -12.42 20.22 47.24
CA TYR A 471 -13.71 20.10 46.53
C TYR A 471 -13.82 18.80 45.74
N VAL A 472 -12.79 18.40 45.01
CA VAL A 472 -12.81 17.22 44.13
C VAL A 472 -12.62 15.91 44.91
N PHE A 473 -11.84 15.89 45.99
CA PHE A 473 -11.44 14.66 46.69
C PHE A 473 -11.82 14.60 48.18
N GLY A 474 -12.41 15.65 48.77
CA GLY A 474 -12.73 15.74 50.21
C GLY A 474 -11.52 15.87 51.16
N ILE A 475 -10.30 15.72 50.64
CA ILE A 475 -9.05 15.71 51.41
C ILE A 475 -8.48 17.13 51.53
N SER A 476 -8.14 17.55 52.74
CA SER A 476 -7.43 18.82 52.96
C SER A 476 -5.91 18.58 52.90
N PRO A 477 -5.15 19.21 51.98
CA PRO A 477 -3.70 19.04 51.90
C PRO A 477 -2.98 19.76 53.05
N LYS A 478 -1.74 19.37 53.35
CA LYS A 478 -0.89 20.06 54.32
C LYS A 478 0.11 20.97 53.60
N ILE A 479 -0.16 22.27 53.63
CA ILE A 479 0.73 23.29 53.07
C ILE A 479 1.89 23.55 54.06
N ARG A 480 3.12 23.64 53.55
CA ARG A 480 4.33 24.00 54.32
C ARG A 480 5.28 24.84 53.47
N VAL A 481 6.02 25.76 54.10
CA VAL A 481 7.18 26.39 53.48
C VAL A 481 8.38 25.43 53.63
N SER A 482 9.02 25.08 52.52
CA SER A 482 10.26 24.30 52.49
C SER A 482 11.49 25.22 52.42
N LYS A 483 12.70 24.66 52.57
CA LYS A 483 13.93 25.42 52.33
C LYS A 483 13.93 25.99 50.90
N GLY A 484 14.33 27.26 50.76
CA GLY A 484 14.47 27.92 49.46
C GLY A 484 13.21 28.57 48.89
N ASN A 485 12.35 29.15 49.73
CA ASN A 485 11.12 29.88 49.32
C ASN A 485 10.08 29.06 48.54
N VAL A 486 10.17 27.72 48.60
CA VAL A 486 9.21 26.82 47.96
C VAL A 486 8.00 26.59 48.87
N LEU A 487 6.81 26.96 48.39
CA LEU A 487 5.53 26.50 48.94
C LEU A 487 5.31 25.05 48.51
N ARG A 488 5.34 24.13 49.48
CA ARG A 488 5.06 22.70 49.28
C ARG A 488 3.63 22.39 49.72
N VAL A 489 2.88 21.72 48.84
CA VAL A 489 1.52 21.22 49.11
C VAL A 489 1.57 19.70 49.26
N ASP A 490 1.62 19.18 50.50
CA ASP A 490 1.64 17.74 50.78
C ASP A 490 0.20 17.15 50.80
N VAL A 491 -0.18 16.36 49.80
CA VAL A 491 -1.45 15.61 49.81
C VAL A 491 -1.21 14.21 50.39
N ASN A 492 -1.39 14.07 51.70
CA ASN A 492 -1.12 12.82 52.44
C ASN A 492 -2.25 11.80 52.32
N SER A 493 -2.47 11.26 51.13
CA SER A 493 -3.42 10.17 50.89
C SER A 493 -2.80 9.10 49.99
N LYS A 494 -2.78 7.84 50.45
CA LYS A 494 -2.37 6.70 49.64
C LYS A 494 -3.27 6.56 48.40
N LEU A 495 -4.59 6.72 48.55
CA LEU A 495 -5.54 6.63 47.43
C LEU A 495 -5.24 7.68 46.35
N LEU A 496 -5.02 8.95 46.72
CA LEU A 496 -4.71 10.00 45.75
C LEU A 496 -3.31 9.86 45.15
N LYS A 497 -2.32 9.40 45.93
CA LYS A 497 -1.00 9.05 45.38
C LYS A 497 -1.13 7.97 44.33
N GLU A 498 -1.88 6.89 44.58
CA GLU A 498 -2.09 5.83 43.60
C GLU A 498 -2.89 6.34 42.38
N LEU A 499 -3.97 7.09 42.58
CA LEU A 499 -4.75 7.68 41.47
C LEU A 499 -3.89 8.53 40.52
N PHE A 500 -3.11 9.48 41.04
CA PHE A 500 -2.28 10.34 40.17
C PHE A 500 -1.12 9.58 39.54
N SER A 501 -0.44 8.68 40.27
CA SER A 501 0.71 7.93 39.74
C SER A 501 0.35 6.77 38.81
N ARG A 502 -0.87 6.22 38.89
CA ARG A 502 -1.34 5.11 38.03
C ARG A 502 -2.22 5.57 36.87
N PHE A 503 -3.02 6.63 37.04
CA PHE A 503 -3.98 7.10 36.04
C PHE A 503 -3.51 8.38 35.35
N PHE A 504 -3.48 9.52 36.06
CA PHE A 504 -3.26 10.83 35.42
C PHE A 504 -1.83 11.07 34.90
N PHE A 505 -0.81 10.56 35.60
CA PHE A 505 0.61 10.79 35.30
C PHE A 505 1.41 9.48 35.29
N LYS A 506 0.81 8.43 34.74
CA LYS A 506 1.40 7.08 34.62
C LYS A 506 2.79 7.15 33.97
N GLY A 507 3.79 6.62 34.66
CA GLY A 507 5.19 6.59 34.18
C GLY A 507 5.98 7.89 34.32
N CYS A 508 5.41 8.98 34.85
CA CYS A 508 6.13 10.22 35.11
C CYS A 508 7.06 10.07 36.33
N VAL A 509 8.37 9.91 36.09
CA VAL A 509 9.41 9.80 37.13
C VAL A 509 10.22 11.09 37.33
N GLY A 510 10.04 12.08 36.45
CA GLY A 510 10.72 13.38 36.53
C GLY A 510 10.48 14.25 35.28
N ALA A 511 11.02 15.48 35.29
CA ALA A 511 10.77 16.51 34.28
C ALA A 511 11.08 16.07 32.83
N THR A 512 12.11 15.26 32.60
CA THR A 512 12.46 14.71 31.27
C THR A 512 11.43 13.72 30.73
N THR A 513 10.64 13.09 31.62
CA THR A 513 9.57 12.12 31.28
C THR A 513 8.17 12.74 31.33
N LYS A 514 8.05 14.04 31.57
CA LYS A 514 6.75 14.70 31.75
C LYS A 514 5.98 14.78 30.43
N ARG A 515 4.65 14.60 30.50
CA ARG A 515 3.69 14.47 29.37
C ARG A 515 2.37 15.16 29.72
N ILE A 516 1.51 15.41 28.73
CA ILE A 516 0.12 15.81 28.99
C ILE A 516 -0.71 14.56 29.38
N PRO A 517 -1.57 14.62 30.42
CA PRO A 517 -2.51 13.54 30.73
C PRO A 517 -3.46 13.25 29.55
N GLU A 518 -3.59 11.98 29.16
CA GLU A 518 -4.34 11.54 27.96
C GLU A 518 -5.79 12.05 27.90
N ILE A 519 -6.44 12.16 29.08
CA ILE A 519 -7.79 12.71 29.24
C ILE A 519 -7.96 14.12 28.66
N ILE A 520 -6.90 14.93 28.62
CA ILE A 520 -6.95 16.30 28.10
C ILE A 520 -7.23 16.31 26.59
N PHE A 521 -6.85 15.29 25.81
CA PHE A 521 -7.17 15.23 24.38
C PHE A 521 -8.67 15.00 24.09
N ASN A 522 -9.49 14.76 25.13
CA ASN A 522 -10.83 14.17 25.04
C ASN A 522 -11.95 14.94 25.76
N VAL A 523 -11.59 16.06 26.42
CA VAL A 523 -12.54 17.00 27.01
C VAL A 523 -12.89 18.12 26.02
N PRO A 524 -14.03 18.82 26.16
CA PRO A 524 -14.37 20.00 25.37
C PRO A 524 -13.23 21.02 25.28
N ASN A 525 -13.12 21.74 24.15
CA ASN A 525 -12.05 22.73 23.93
C ASN A 525 -11.97 23.81 25.04
N GLU A 526 -13.08 24.16 25.71
CA GLU A 526 -13.07 25.03 26.91
C GLU A 526 -12.26 24.46 28.08
N LEU A 527 -12.32 23.15 28.29
CA LEU A 527 -11.63 22.43 29.36
C LEU A 527 -10.17 22.14 28.98
N LYS A 528 -9.90 21.84 27.70
CA LYS A 528 -8.53 21.85 27.13
C LYS A 528 -7.84 23.18 27.40
N LEU A 529 -8.57 24.28 27.22
CA LEU A 529 -8.11 25.64 27.49
C LEU A 529 -7.88 25.92 28.98
N GLN A 530 -8.66 25.35 29.92
CA GLN A 530 -8.37 25.47 31.35
C GLN A 530 -7.09 24.72 31.75
N PHE A 531 -6.91 23.49 31.28
CA PHE A 531 -5.69 22.72 31.53
C PHE A 531 -4.46 23.47 31.01
N LEU A 532 -4.49 23.91 29.75
CA LEU A 532 -3.40 24.67 29.15
C LEU A 532 -3.13 25.97 29.92
N LYS A 533 -4.17 26.68 30.38
CA LYS A 533 -4.00 27.90 31.21
C LYS A 533 -3.37 27.62 32.58
N ALA A 534 -3.65 26.48 33.21
CA ALA A 534 -3.01 26.11 34.47
C ALA A 534 -1.56 25.63 34.26
N TYR A 535 -1.28 24.85 33.21
CA TYR A 535 0.09 24.47 32.87
C TYR A 535 0.98 25.69 32.56
N PHE A 536 0.51 26.59 31.69
CA PHE A 536 1.21 27.84 31.35
C PHE A 536 1.22 28.91 32.47
N ARG A 537 0.63 28.64 33.65
CA ARG A 537 0.74 29.49 34.84
C ARG A 537 1.90 29.11 35.76
N GLY A 538 2.28 27.83 35.82
CA GLY A 538 3.48 27.38 36.56
C GLY A 538 4.72 27.36 35.67
N ASP A 539 4.69 26.53 34.62
CA ASP A 539 5.85 26.23 33.75
C ASP A 539 5.87 27.08 32.45
N GLY A 540 4.99 28.09 32.36
CA GLY A 540 4.80 28.92 31.16
C GLY A 540 5.43 30.31 31.26
N THR A 541 6.31 30.66 30.31
CA THR A 541 6.82 32.03 30.16
C THR A 541 5.93 32.84 29.21
N ILE A 542 5.23 33.86 29.72
CA ILE A 542 4.47 34.79 28.89
C ILE A 542 5.38 35.93 28.40
N ASN A 543 5.61 35.98 27.08
CA ASN A 543 6.28 37.10 26.44
C ASN A 543 5.24 38.08 25.87
N TYR A 544 4.93 39.12 26.65
CA TYR A 544 3.96 40.15 26.30
C TYR A 544 4.37 40.98 25.06
N HIS A 545 5.67 41.22 24.83
CA HIS A 545 6.16 41.98 23.66
C HIS A 545 5.89 41.23 22.34
N ASN A 546 6.19 39.94 22.28
CA ASN A 546 5.98 39.12 21.08
C ASN A 546 4.52 38.64 20.94
N GLN A 547 3.66 38.91 21.93
CA GLN A 547 2.35 38.29 22.11
C GLN A 547 2.40 36.75 22.02
N THR A 548 3.37 36.12 22.68
CA THR A 548 3.54 34.66 22.69
C THR A 548 3.60 34.08 24.08
N ALA A 549 2.91 32.97 24.30
CA ALA A 549 3.18 32.07 25.41
C ALA A 549 4.26 31.08 24.96
N VAL A 550 5.29 30.89 25.78
CA VAL A 550 6.38 29.94 25.55
C VAL A 550 6.35 28.90 26.65
N ALA A 551 6.12 27.64 26.27
CA ALA A 551 6.41 26.50 27.13
C ALA A 551 7.84 26.04 26.80
N MET A 552 8.69 25.90 27.81
CA MET A 552 10.06 25.42 27.65
C MET A 552 10.27 24.18 28.50
N SER A 553 10.69 23.07 27.90
CA SER A 553 10.91 21.84 28.64
C SER A 553 12.14 21.07 28.15
N VAL A 554 12.75 20.31 29.04
CA VAL A 554 13.69 19.23 28.69
C VAL A 554 12.98 18.02 28.06
N SER A 555 11.66 17.89 28.23
CA SER A 555 10.83 16.87 27.57
C SER A 555 10.44 17.32 26.16
N LYS A 556 11.04 16.73 25.12
CA LYS A 556 10.60 16.91 23.72
C LYS A 556 9.17 16.42 23.51
N GLU A 557 8.81 15.35 24.21
CA GLU A 557 7.49 14.72 24.11
C GLU A 557 6.38 15.66 24.63
N LEU A 558 6.63 16.40 25.72
CA LEU A 558 5.69 17.41 26.24
C LEU A 558 5.44 18.53 25.22
N ILE A 559 6.50 19.05 24.60
CA ILE A 559 6.41 20.07 23.55
C ILE A 559 5.64 19.55 22.32
N SER A 560 5.84 18.29 21.94
CA SER A 560 5.07 17.66 20.87
C SER A 560 3.61 17.39 21.29
N ASP A 561 3.32 17.01 22.53
CA ASP A 561 1.94 16.83 23.01
C ASP A 561 1.15 18.14 23.01
N LEU A 562 1.76 19.23 23.52
CA LEU A 562 1.20 20.57 23.50
C LEU A 562 0.90 21.02 22.05
N ALA A 563 1.76 20.69 21.08
CA ALA A 563 1.57 21.02 19.67
C ALA A 563 0.41 20.23 19.01
N TYR A 564 0.23 18.95 19.34
CA TYR A 564 -0.94 18.18 18.88
C TYR A 564 -2.24 18.71 19.52
N LEU A 565 -2.21 19.07 20.80
CA LEU A 565 -3.36 19.68 21.49
C LEU A 565 -3.73 21.04 20.87
N CYS A 566 -2.74 21.88 20.57
CA CYS A 566 -2.90 23.11 19.80
C CYS A 566 -3.54 22.85 18.42
N SER A 567 -3.10 21.79 17.72
CA SER A 567 -3.65 21.41 16.41
C SER A 567 -5.13 20.99 16.46
N GLN A 568 -5.62 20.42 17.58
CA GLN A 568 -7.05 20.11 17.76
C GLN A 568 -7.90 21.35 18.01
N ILE A 569 -7.37 22.35 18.74
CA ILE A 569 -8.10 23.59 19.02
C ILE A 569 -8.06 24.52 17.79
N GLY A 570 -7.08 24.34 16.90
CA GLY A 570 -6.84 25.17 15.71
C GLY A 570 -5.82 26.29 15.92
N PHE A 571 -5.08 26.23 17.02
CA PHE A 571 -4.07 27.21 17.42
C PHE A 571 -2.88 27.22 16.46
N ASN A 572 -2.22 28.38 16.38
CA ASN A 572 -1.10 28.58 15.46
C ASN A 572 0.21 28.59 16.25
N TYR A 573 1.08 27.61 15.96
CA TYR A 573 2.27 27.31 16.74
C TYR A 573 3.50 27.02 15.88
N TYR A 574 4.67 27.06 16.51
CA TYR A 574 5.95 26.64 15.97
C TYR A 574 6.86 26.19 17.12
N THR A 575 7.86 25.36 16.83
CA THR A 575 8.80 24.86 17.85
C THR A 575 10.24 25.26 17.55
N TYR A 576 11.07 25.26 18.60
CA TYR A 576 12.51 25.39 18.51
C TYR A 576 13.21 24.36 19.41
N GLU A 577 14.46 24.05 19.08
CA GLU A 577 15.38 23.27 19.91
C GLU A 577 16.58 24.14 20.29
N GLY A 578 17.05 24.05 21.53
CA GLY A 578 18.16 24.85 22.07
C GLY A 578 18.83 24.18 23.28
N TYR A 579 19.64 24.92 24.04
CA TYR A 579 20.39 24.39 25.19
C TYR A 579 20.33 25.35 26.39
N MET A 580 20.26 24.80 27.61
CA MET A 580 20.39 25.56 28.86
C MET A 580 21.82 25.50 29.40
N GLY A 581 22.45 26.66 29.54
CA GLY A 581 23.78 26.82 30.12
C GLY A 581 24.64 27.79 29.31
N LYS A 582 25.60 28.47 29.95
CA LYS A 582 26.52 29.41 29.27
C LYS A 582 27.70 28.72 28.55
N THR A 583 27.86 27.41 28.70
CA THR A 583 28.96 26.63 28.11
C THR A 583 28.46 25.25 27.63
N SER A 584 28.87 24.85 26.42
CA SER A 584 28.29 23.72 25.69
C SER A 584 28.71 22.32 26.17
N LYS A 585 29.66 22.21 27.10
CA LYS A 585 30.18 20.91 27.58
C LYS A 585 29.37 20.28 28.72
N THR A 586 28.40 20.98 29.30
CA THR A 586 27.54 20.48 30.40
C THR A 586 26.06 20.90 30.26
N SER A 587 25.68 21.51 29.13
CA SER A 587 24.36 22.10 28.92
C SER A 587 23.30 21.09 28.48
N ASN A 588 22.21 20.97 29.25
CA ASN A 588 21.05 20.15 28.86
C ASN A 588 20.30 20.76 27.67
N LYS A 589 19.89 19.91 26.71
CA LYS A 589 19.07 20.31 25.57
C LYS A 589 17.64 20.61 26.02
N VAL A 590 17.05 21.68 25.50
CA VAL A 590 15.67 22.11 25.76
C VAL A 590 14.89 22.32 24.46
N TYR A 591 13.59 22.18 24.57
CA TYR A 591 12.61 22.28 23.51
C TYR A 591 11.61 23.36 23.88
N GLN A 592 11.19 24.17 22.91
CA GLN A 592 10.23 25.24 23.12
C GLN A 592 9.03 25.06 22.20
N LEU A 593 7.82 25.18 22.75
CA LEU A 593 6.61 25.48 21.97
C LEU A 593 6.31 26.96 22.11
N VAL A 594 6.14 27.64 20.97
CA VAL A 594 5.72 29.03 20.92
C VAL A 594 4.33 29.10 20.29
N ILE A 595 3.35 29.59 21.05
CA ILE A 595 1.97 29.80 20.59
C ILE A 595 1.54 31.25 20.81
N ASN A 596 0.55 31.73 20.05
CA ASN A 596 0.13 33.12 20.13
C ASN A 596 -0.79 33.37 21.36
N LEU A 597 -0.64 34.51 22.05
CA LEU A 597 -1.46 34.80 23.23
C LEU A 597 -2.95 34.98 22.92
N LYS A 598 -3.32 35.28 21.67
CA LYS A 598 -4.72 35.23 21.21
C LYS A 598 -5.39 33.90 21.45
N ASP A 599 -4.63 32.82 21.22
CA ASP A 599 -5.13 31.47 21.29
C ASP A 599 -5.58 31.16 22.75
N PHE A 600 -4.95 31.82 23.74
CA PHE A 600 -5.36 31.80 25.14
C PHE A 600 -6.41 32.84 25.54
N PHE A 601 -6.25 34.07 25.06
CA PHE A 601 -7.00 35.23 25.50
C PHE A 601 -7.62 35.91 24.28
N ASP A 602 -8.95 35.93 24.24
CA ASP A 602 -9.80 36.41 23.13
C ASP A 602 -9.75 37.95 22.92
N LYS A 603 -8.63 38.57 23.33
CA LYS A 603 -8.35 40.01 23.38
C LYS A 603 -6.87 40.29 23.15
N THR A 604 -6.44 40.34 21.89
CA THR A 604 -5.46 41.31 21.34
C THR A 604 -5.21 41.04 19.85
N LYS A 605 -4.71 42.04 19.10
CA LYS A 605 -4.23 41.87 17.71
C LYS A 605 -2.69 41.84 17.76
N ILE A 606 -2.03 40.76 17.33
CA ILE A 606 -1.37 40.59 16.00
C ILE A 606 -0.91 39.10 15.83
N CYS A 607 -0.12 38.73 14.81
CA CYS A 607 0.18 37.36 14.40
C CYS A 607 1.69 37.14 14.21
N MET A 608 2.21 35.93 14.51
CA MET A 608 3.53 35.48 14.02
C MET A 608 3.61 34.00 13.61
N ALA A 609 2.82 33.09 14.18
CA ALA A 609 2.81 31.69 13.76
C ALA A 609 2.17 31.51 12.36
N LYS A 610 3.03 31.43 11.33
CA LYS A 610 2.68 31.32 9.91
C LYS A 610 2.24 29.89 9.50
N THR A 611 1.38 29.26 10.30
CA THR A 611 0.91 27.86 10.13
C THR A 611 -0.36 27.71 9.30
N ASN A 612 -1.32 28.65 9.38
CA ASN A 612 -2.52 28.59 8.56
C ASN A 612 -2.41 29.47 7.31
N LEU A 613 -1.66 29.00 6.30
CA LEU A 613 -1.36 29.78 5.11
C LEU A 613 -1.48 28.95 3.84
N ILE A 614 -2.01 29.58 2.79
CA ILE A 614 -2.11 29.06 1.43
C ILE A 614 -1.08 29.80 0.56
N PRO A 615 -0.12 29.08 -0.06
CA PRO A 615 0.94 29.66 -0.88
C PRO A 615 0.38 29.97 -2.28
N LEU A 616 -0.15 31.19 -2.43
CA LEU A 616 -0.85 31.60 -3.64
C LEU A 616 -0.02 31.46 -4.93
N LYS A 617 1.31 31.55 -4.82
CA LYS A 617 2.23 31.37 -5.97
C LYS A 617 2.12 29.98 -6.61
N GLU A 618 1.97 28.93 -5.81
CA GLU A 618 1.89 27.54 -6.31
C GLU A 618 0.54 27.20 -6.95
N ILE A 619 -0.49 28.01 -6.70
CA ILE A 619 -1.87 27.76 -7.14
C ILE A 619 -2.29 28.71 -8.28
N LEU A 620 -1.69 29.89 -8.36
CA LEU A 620 -1.97 30.93 -9.35
C LEU A 620 -0.84 31.05 -10.39
N PHE A 621 -0.24 29.92 -10.75
CA PHE A 621 0.81 29.85 -11.77
C PHE A 621 0.35 30.55 -13.06
N ASP A 622 1.25 31.38 -13.60
CA ASP A 622 1.17 32.00 -14.93
C ASP A 622 -0.04 32.89 -15.25
N LYS A 623 -0.60 33.58 -14.23
CA LYS A 623 -1.72 34.54 -14.42
C LYS A 623 -1.49 35.89 -13.74
N GLU A 624 -0.76 36.77 -14.44
CA GLU A 624 -0.41 38.14 -14.02
C GLU A 624 -1.58 38.93 -13.41
N TRP A 625 -2.79 38.76 -13.97
CA TRP A 625 -3.97 39.56 -13.61
C TRP A 625 -4.40 39.44 -12.13
N TYR A 626 -4.11 38.31 -11.46
CA TYR A 626 -4.46 38.13 -10.04
C TYR A 626 -3.52 38.86 -9.06
N TYR A 627 -2.31 39.23 -9.49
CA TYR A 627 -1.32 39.81 -8.58
C TYR A 627 -1.75 41.17 -8.02
N HIS A 628 -2.51 41.98 -8.75
CA HIS A 628 -2.68 43.41 -8.43
C HIS A 628 -3.37 43.73 -7.09
N ARG A 629 -4.26 42.87 -6.57
CA ARG A 629 -4.90 43.05 -5.24
C ARG A 629 -4.26 42.23 -4.11
N LEU A 630 -3.32 41.33 -4.44
CA LEU A 630 -2.61 40.44 -3.52
C LEU A 630 -1.10 40.78 -3.43
N LYS A 631 -0.71 41.90 -4.06
CA LYS A 631 0.63 42.25 -4.58
C LYS A 631 1.82 42.25 -3.61
N THR A 632 1.59 42.06 -2.32
CA THR A 632 2.63 42.05 -1.26
C THR A 632 2.66 40.77 -0.43
N LYS A 633 1.85 39.74 -0.75
CA LYS A 633 1.73 38.53 0.08
C LYS A 633 1.80 37.23 -0.72
N LEU A 634 2.98 36.62 -0.69
CA LEU A 634 3.26 35.25 -1.18
C LEU A 634 2.35 34.17 -0.58
N HIS A 635 1.70 34.45 0.57
CA HIS A 635 0.85 33.53 1.32
C HIS A 635 -0.36 34.29 1.89
N ILE A 636 -1.54 33.65 1.94
CA ILE A 636 -2.77 34.20 2.55
C ILE A 636 -3.36 33.25 3.60
N THR A 637 -4.03 33.76 4.63
CA THR A 637 -4.74 32.90 5.60
C THR A 637 -6.07 32.39 5.04
N LYS A 638 -6.53 31.22 5.50
CA LYS A 638 -7.76 30.58 5.00
C LYS A 638 -9.00 31.45 5.19
N GLU A 639 -9.16 32.05 6.37
CA GLU A 639 -10.32 32.89 6.72
C GLU A 639 -10.39 34.11 5.80
N ARG A 640 -9.22 34.73 5.52
CA ARG A 640 -9.13 35.85 4.59
C ARG A 640 -9.40 35.41 3.16
N LEU A 641 -8.95 34.22 2.74
CA LEU A 641 -9.24 33.70 1.41
C LEU A 641 -10.73 33.34 1.24
N ILE A 642 -11.36 32.69 2.22
CA ILE A 642 -12.80 32.42 2.25
C ILE A 642 -13.59 33.74 2.23
N SER A 643 -13.23 34.70 3.09
CA SER A 643 -13.86 36.03 3.12
C SER A 643 -13.79 36.73 1.76
N LEU A 644 -12.63 36.68 1.09
CA LEU A 644 -12.45 37.21 -0.27
C LEU A 644 -13.30 36.44 -1.30
N LEU A 645 -13.29 35.10 -1.29
CA LEU A 645 -14.04 34.25 -2.23
C LEU A 645 -15.58 34.37 -2.09
N ASN A 646 -16.05 34.67 -0.88
CA ASN A 646 -17.47 34.91 -0.55
C ASN A 646 -17.89 36.37 -0.78
N SER A 647 -16.96 37.33 -0.72
CA SER A 647 -17.28 38.74 -0.96
C SER A 647 -17.65 39.01 -2.41
N GLN A 648 -18.86 39.51 -2.65
CA GLN A 648 -19.34 39.93 -3.98
C GLN A 648 -18.48 41.06 -4.60
N SER A 649 -17.65 41.73 -3.80
CA SER A 649 -16.71 42.79 -4.20
C SER A 649 -15.43 42.29 -4.90
N ILE A 650 -15.33 40.99 -5.19
CA ILE A 650 -14.37 40.43 -6.15
C ILE A 650 -15.08 40.03 -7.45
N LYS A 651 -14.94 40.88 -8.48
CA LYS A 651 -15.25 40.52 -9.87
C LYS A 651 -14.27 39.42 -10.35
N TYR A 652 -14.64 38.18 -10.10
CA TYR A 652 -13.80 37.01 -10.34
C TYR A 652 -13.71 36.68 -11.83
N LYS A 653 -12.61 37.10 -12.49
CA LYS A 653 -12.31 36.80 -13.91
C LYS A 653 -11.51 35.49 -14.12
N GLY A 654 -11.35 34.66 -13.09
CA GLY A 654 -10.80 33.30 -13.23
C GLY A 654 -11.87 32.29 -13.61
N SER A 655 -11.48 31.09 -14.07
CA SER A 655 -12.43 30.00 -14.32
C SER A 655 -13.06 29.52 -13.00
N MET A 656 -14.33 29.08 -13.06
CA MET A 656 -15.07 28.57 -11.90
C MET A 656 -14.35 27.40 -11.22
N GLN A 657 -13.63 26.59 -12.00
CA GLN A 657 -12.78 25.50 -11.52
C GLN A 657 -11.68 26.00 -10.56
N ILE A 658 -10.97 27.10 -10.87
CA ILE A 658 -9.96 27.68 -9.97
C ILE A 658 -10.63 28.26 -8.72
N LYS A 659 -11.84 28.84 -8.84
CA LYS A 659 -12.61 29.30 -7.67
C LYS A 659 -12.91 28.13 -6.74
N ASN A 660 -13.38 27.01 -7.30
CA ASN A 660 -13.73 25.81 -6.56
C ASN A 660 -12.50 25.12 -5.95
N THR A 661 -11.36 25.06 -6.66
CA THR A 661 -10.09 24.55 -6.11
C THR A 661 -9.58 25.41 -4.96
N LEU A 662 -9.53 26.74 -5.12
CA LEU A 662 -9.15 27.65 -4.03
C LEU A 662 -10.11 27.56 -2.85
N PHE A 663 -11.42 27.46 -3.09
CA PHE A 663 -12.42 27.31 -2.04
C PHE A 663 -12.32 25.97 -1.32
N ARG A 664 -12.06 24.87 -2.04
CA ARG A 664 -11.80 23.53 -1.47
C ARG A 664 -10.53 23.51 -0.63
N LEU A 665 -9.42 24.07 -1.13
CA LEU A 665 -8.16 24.18 -0.36
C LEU A 665 -8.30 25.12 0.84
N ALA A 666 -9.05 26.23 0.72
CA ALA A 666 -9.32 27.14 1.84
C ALA A 666 -10.29 26.57 2.89
N SER A 667 -11.24 25.74 2.47
CA SER A 667 -12.22 25.07 3.35
C SER A 667 -11.80 23.68 3.81
N SER A 668 -10.61 23.22 3.40
CA SER A 668 -9.94 22.01 3.87
C SER A 668 -9.46 22.17 5.31
N ASP A 669 -9.01 21.07 5.92
CA ASP A 669 -8.27 21.12 7.18
C ASP A 669 -6.73 21.12 6.97
N LEU A 670 -6.26 21.17 5.72
CA LEU A 670 -4.84 21.07 5.32
C LEU A 670 -4.15 22.43 5.14
N SER A 671 -2.89 22.54 5.53
CA SER A 671 -1.98 23.64 5.21
C SER A 671 -0.78 23.13 4.43
N PHE A 672 0.01 24.06 3.90
CA PHE A 672 1.05 23.80 2.91
C PHE A 672 2.30 24.56 3.35
N LEU A 673 3.33 23.82 3.76
CA LEU A 673 4.53 24.40 4.36
C LEU A 673 5.78 24.04 3.56
N PRO A 674 6.65 25.01 3.24
CA PRO A 674 7.84 24.73 2.47
C PRO A 674 8.83 23.91 3.31
N ILE A 675 9.45 22.92 2.66
CA ILE A 675 10.57 22.13 3.17
C ILE A 675 11.79 23.07 3.32
N VAL A 676 12.54 22.91 4.41
CA VAL A 676 13.70 23.75 4.80
C VAL A 676 14.92 22.94 5.29
N GLU A 677 14.81 21.62 5.35
CA GLU A 677 15.93 20.69 5.60
C GLU A 677 15.51 19.32 5.05
N ILE A 678 16.34 18.69 4.19
CA ILE A 678 16.22 17.25 3.87
C ILE A 678 17.56 16.59 4.21
N LYS A 679 17.56 15.72 5.21
CA LYS A 679 18.81 15.20 5.81
C LYS A 679 18.82 13.69 5.92
N LYS A 680 19.87 13.05 5.40
CA LYS A 680 20.14 11.62 5.64
C LYS A 680 20.36 11.39 7.15
N VAL A 681 19.67 10.42 7.73
CA VAL A 681 19.77 10.06 9.14
C VAL A 681 19.87 8.55 9.33
N LYS A 682 20.43 8.12 10.46
CA LYS A 682 20.45 6.69 10.83
C LYS A 682 19.07 6.24 11.30
N PRO A 683 18.72 4.95 11.10
CA PRO A 683 17.50 4.36 11.65
C PRO A 683 17.37 4.49 13.17
N THR A 684 16.16 4.76 13.65
CA THR A 684 15.82 4.87 15.09
C THR A 684 15.70 3.48 15.75
N ASN A 685 15.20 2.49 15.01
CA ASN A 685 15.37 1.06 15.24
C ASN A 685 15.69 0.40 13.89
N GLY A 686 15.88 -0.93 13.84
CA GLY A 686 16.23 -1.64 12.60
C GLY A 686 15.06 -1.95 11.65
N TYR A 687 13.94 -1.23 11.68
CA TYR A 687 12.67 -1.67 11.08
C TYR A 687 11.87 -0.56 10.40
N VAL A 688 10.94 -0.93 9.51
CA VAL A 688 10.15 -0.07 8.61
C VAL A 688 8.63 -0.34 8.84
N TYR A 689 7.70 0.63 8.72
CA TYR A 689 6.36 0.65 9.36
C TYR A 689 5.29 1.58 8.70
N ASP A 690 4.23 1.02 8.09
CA ASP A 690 3.19 1.72 7.32
C ASP A 690 1.76 1.40 7.85
N ILE A 691 0.71 2.14 7.46
CA ILE A 691 -0.69 1.75 7.72
C ILE A 691 -1.62 1.93 6.50
N SER A 692 -2.41 0.90 6.20
CA SER A 692 -3.52 0.99 5.26
C SER A 692 -4.75 1.56 5.98
N VAL A 693 -5.25 2.70 5.48
CA VAL A 693 -6.47 3.35 5.97
C VAL A 693 -7.62 3.22 4.97
N GLU A 694 -8.81 3.01 5.54
CA GLU A 694 -10.07 2.84 4.85
C GLU A 694 -10.36 3.90 3.79
N GLY A 695 -10.57 3.43 2.55
CA GLY A 695 -11.14 4.20 1.44
C GLY A 695 -10.16 5.06 0.68
N ASP A 696 -9.18 5.67 1.37
CA ASP A 696 -8.31 6.70 0.80
C ASP A 696 -6.81 6.35 0.88
N GLN A 697 -6.44 5.20 1.47
CA GLN A 697 -5.07 4.67 1.57
C GLN A 697 -4.01 5.70 2.00
N ASN A 698 -4.37 6.64 2.89
CA ASN A 698 -3.46 7.61 3.47
C ASN A 698 -3.78 7.84 4.96
N PHE A 699 -2.79 8.31 5.71
CA PHE A 699 -2.92 8.60 7.14
C PHE A 699 -2.00 9.75 7.57
N VAL A 700 -2.17 10.24 8.80
CA VAL A 700 -1.42 11.38 9.36
C VAL A 700 -0.44 10.95 10.45
N GLY A 701 0.87 11.13 10.22
CA GLY A 701 1.94 10.91 11.20
C GLY A 701 3.09 11.95 11.15
N GLY A 702 4.18 11.76 11.90
CA GLY A 702 5.33 12.70 12.00
C GLY A 702 5.59 13.18 13.43
N GLU A 703 6.82 13.61 13.77
CA GLU A 703 7.10 14.32 15.05
C GLU A 703 6.09 15.47 15.31
N MET A 704 5.62 16.03 14.18
CA MET A 704 4.43 16.83 14.01
C MET A 704 3.77 16.43 12.65
N PRO A 705 2.44 16.58 12.45
CA PRO A 705 1.66 15.89 11.38
C PRO A 705 1.97 16.12 9.85
N ILE A 706 2.05 15.04 9.02
CA ILE A 706 2.36 14.79 7.56
C ILE A 706 1.71 13.43 7.05
N CYS A 707 1.68 13.00 5.74
CA CYS A 707 0.91 11.79 5.21
C CYS A 707 1.54 10.86 4.09
N LEU A 708 1.07 9.58 3.90
CA LEU A 708 1.72 8.37 3.21
C LEU A 708 0.80 7.35 2.36
N HIS A 709 1.26 6.23 1.70
CA HIS A 709 0.49 5.27 0.77
C HIS A 709 1.06 3.79 0.44
N ASN A 710 0.28 2.77 -0.08
CA ASN A 710 0.66 1.30 -0.39
C ASN A 710 -0.28 0.38 -1.33
N THR A 711 0.17 -0.68 -2.12
CA THR A 711 -0.59 -1.64 -3.07
C THR A 711 0.19 -2.96 -3.59
N ALA A 712 -0.25 -4.15 -4.16
CA ALA A 712 -1.43 -5.10 -4.28
C ALA A 712 -1.26 -6.60 -4.94
N PRO A 713 -1.47 -7.07 -6.25
CA PRO A 713 -1.93 -8.49 -6.60
C PRO A 713 -1.38 -9.52 -7.72
N THR A 714 -1.39 -9.29 -9.06
CA THR A 714 -1.01 -10.17 -10.27
C THR A 714 -1.69 -11.54 -10.59
N ARG A 715 -1.86 -12.47 -9.64
CA ARG A 715 -2.19 -13.91 -9.85
C ARG A 715 -3.37 -14.22 -10.80
N ASP A 716 -4.48 -13.49 -10.69
CA ASP A 716 -5.78 -13.87 -11.27
C ASP A 716 -5.76 -13.95 -12.82
N ILE A 717 -4.92 -13.16 -13.48
CA ILE A 717 -4.87 -13.09 -14.96
C ILE A 717 -4.19 -14.33 -15.56
N ALA A 718 -3.09 -14.81 -14.95
CA ALA A 718 -2.34 -15.96 -15.45
C ALA A 718 -3.20 -17.25 -15.47
N ALA A 719 -4.04 -17.43 -14.44
CA ALA A 719 -4.98 -18.54 -14.37
C ALA A 719 -6.11 -18.46 -15.42
N LEU A 720 -6.55 -17.25 -15.78
CA LEU A 720 -7.57 -17.02 -16.81
C LEU A 720 -7.02 -17.30 -18.21
N LEU A 721 -5.82 -16.80 -18.52
CA LEU A 721 -5.14 -17.04 -19.80
C LEU A 721 -4.84 -18.54 -20.04
N ALA A 722 -4.46 -19.26 -18.98
CA ALA A 722 -4.24 -20.71 -19.05
C ALA A 722 -5.53 -21.50 -19.34
N LEU A 723 -6.70 -21.03 -18.90
CA LEU A 723 -7.99 -21.69 -19.17
C LEU A 723 -8.43 -21.53 -20.63
N ASP A 724 -8.19 -20.37 -21.24
CA ASP A 724 -8.48 -20.16 -22.66
C ASP A 724 -7.52 -20.96 -23.56
N TYR A 725 -6.25 -21.11 -23.19
CA TYR A 725 -5.31 -21.99 -23.90
C TYR A 725 -5.86 -23.42 -24.07
N ILE A 726 -6.51 -23.97 -23.03
CA ILE A 726 -7.21 -25.26 -23.10
C ILE A 726 -8.42 -25.19 -24.05
N GLY A 727 -9.22 -24.13 -23.97
CA GLY A 727 -10.38 -23.91 -24.84
C GLY A 727 -10.03 -23.79 -26.33
N VAL A 728 -8.92 -23.14 -26.65
CA VAL A 728 -8.37 -23.03 -28.02
C VAL A 728 -7.86 -24.39 -28.50
N ALA A 729 -7.14 -25.14 -27.67
CA ALA A 729 -6.64 -26.47 -28.03
C ALA A 729 -7.77 -27.44 -28.43
N TYR A 730 -8.85 -27.51 -27.62
CA TYR A 730 -10.03 -28.32 -27.95
C TYR A 730 -10.70 -27.89 -29.26
N LYS A 731 -10.83 -26.59 -29.53
CA LYS A 731 -11.40 -26.07 -30.80
C LYS A 731 -10.55 -26.44 -32.02
N LYS A 732 -9.23 -26.53 -31.87
CA LYS A 732 -8.32 -27.05 -32.92
C LYS A 732 -8.33 -28.59 -33.05
N ALA A 733 -9.20 -29.30 -32.33
CA ALA A 733 -9.17 -30.76 -32.16
C ALA A 733 -7.82 -31.31 -31.65
N THR A 734 -7.03 -30.48 -30.97
CA THR A 734 -5.72 -30.85 -30.41
C THR A 734 -5.82 -31.19 -28.93
N ALA A 735 -4.99 -32.13 -28.45
CA ALA A 735 -4.92 -32.44 -27.03
C ALA A 735 -4.27 -31.28 -26.24
N PRO A 736 -4.94 -30.71 -25.22
CA PRO A 736 -4.35 -29.64 -24.43
C PRO A 736 -3.17 -30.15 -23.58
N LEU A 737 -2.10 -29.36 -23.52
CA LEU A 737 -0.86 -29.70 -22.81
C LEU A 737 -1.11 -30.03 -21.34
N PHE A 738 -2.01 -29.30 -20.70
CA PHE A 738 -2.42 -29.44 -19.31
C PHE A 738 -3.94 -29.29 -19.21
N SER A 739 -4.49 -29.77 -18.10
CA SER A 739 -5.92 -29.76 -17.79
C SER A 739 -6.30 -28.58 -16.89
N SER A 740 -7.60 -28.35 -16.72
CA SER A 740 -8.08 -27.37 -15.73
C SER A 740 -7.75 -27.79 -14.28
N THR A 741 -7.42 -29.05 -14.03
CA THR A 741 -6.92 -29.53 -12.73
C THR A 741 -5.51 -28.99 -12.44
N ASP A 742 -4.64 -28.94 -13.45
CA ASP A 742 -3.26 -28.48 -13.30
C ASP A 742 -3.18 -26.96 -13.08
N ILE A 743 -4.09 -26.20 -13.71
CA ILE A 743 -4.29 -24.77 -13.43
C ILE A 743 -4.81 -24.55 -12.01
N LYS A 744 -5.73 -25.42 -11.53
CA LYS A 744 -6.19 -25.37 -10.14
C LYS A 744 -5.06 -25.71 -9.16
N ASP A 745 -4.15 -26.60 -9.52
CA ASP A 745 -2.93 -26.86 -8.74
C ASP A 745 -2.05 -25.60 -8.72
N MET A 746 -1.74 -24.97 -9.87
CA MET A 746 -0.99 -23.71 -9.92
C MET A 746 -1.54 -22.64 -8.96
N VAL A 747 -2.85 -22.36 -9.03
CA VAL A 747 -3.50 -21.37 -8.14
C VAL A 747 -3.42 -21.80 -6.67
N ARG A 748 -3.59 -23.10 -6.35
CA ARG A 748 -3.42 -23.63 -4.99
C ARG A 748 -2.00 -23.52 -4.44
N HIS A 749 -0.99 -23.24 -5.27
CA HIS A 749 0.41 -23.08 -4.85
C HIS A 749 0.92 -21.62 -4.85
N SER A 750 0.28 -20.70 -5.59
CA SER A 750 0.70 -19.28 -5.65
C SER A 750 0.68 -18.56 -4.30
N ILE A 751 1.62 -17.64 -4.08
CA ILE A 751 1.70 -16.75 -2.90
C ILE A 751 1.98 -15.32 -3.41
N CYS A 752 0.95 -14.51 -3.62
CA CYS A 752 1.07 -13.17 -4.22
C CYS A 752 1.03 -12.05 -3.16
N LEU A 753 1.91 -11.05 -3.29
CA LEU A 753 1.97 -9.88 -2.42
C LEU A 753 2.14 -8.53 -3.22
N ASN A 754 2.61 -7.45 -2.60
CA ASN A 754 2.59 -6.00 -2.98
C ASN A 754 3.96 -5.36 -3.39
N TYR A 755 4.18 -4.57 -4.45
CA TYR A 755 5.56 -4.11 -4.83
C TYR A 755 6.49 -3.65 -3.63
N ASN A 756 7.77 -4.08 -3.64
CA ASN A 756 8.92 -3.72 -2.76
C ASN A 756 9.37 -4.59 -1.52
N GLU A 757 8.85 -5.79 -1.19
CA GLU A 757 9.35 -6.57 0.01
C GLU A 757 10.44 -7.52 -0.31
N VAL A 758 11.26 -7.72 0.71
CA VAL A 758 12.25 -8.79 0.82
C VAL A 758 11.59 -9.98 1.52
N THR A 759 11.35 -11.08 0.82
CA THR A 759 10.95 -12.33 1.51
C THR A 759 11.88 -13.48 1.19
N ASP A 760 12.12 -14.34 2.17
CA ASP A 760 12.88 -15.59 2.03
C ASP A 760 12.13 -16.57 1.12
N ILE A 761 12.78 -17.04 0.06
CA ILE A 761 12.19 -17.96 -0.92
C ILE A 761 12.81 -19.36 -0.84
N THR A 762 14.07 -19.42 -0.38
CA THR A 762 14.88 -20.61 -0.08
C THR A 762 15.83 -20.25 1.10
N PRO A 763 16.75 -21.13 1.56
CA PRO A 763 17.69 -20.81 2.64
C PRO A 763 18.70 -19.68 2.34
N ASP A 764 18.97 -19.39 1.07
CA ASP A 764 20.00 -18.49 0.53
C ASP A 764 19.47 -17.34 -0.35
N LEU A 765 18.25 -17.46 -0.90
CA LEU A 765 17.65 -16.48 -1.81
C LEU A 765 16.55 -15.65 -1.15
N ARG A 766 16.58 -14.34 -1.39
CA ARG A 766 15.51 -13.39 -1.04
C ARG A 766 15.05 -12.62 -2.27
N LEU A 767 13.72 -12.49 -2.43
CA LEU A 767 13.06 -11.92 -3.61
C LEU A 767 12.37 -10.59 -3.28
N THR A 768 12.41 -9.66 -4.24
CA THR A 768 11.65 -8.41 -4.27
C THR A 768 11.17 -8.10 -5.69
N PHE A 769 10.03 -7.43 -5.83
CA PHE A 769 9.46 -7.03 -7.12
C PHE A 769 9.14 -5.54 -7.20
N TYR A 770 9.27 -4.96 -8.39
CA TYR A 770 9.03 -3.55 -8.72
C TYR A 770 8.16 -3.41 -9.98
N ASN A 771 7.41 -2.32 -10.16
CA ASN A 771 6.56 -2.13 -11.36
C ASN A 771 7.35 -2.18 -12.68
N ALA A 772 6.90 -2.97 -13.65
CA ALA A 772 7.42 -3.02 -15.01
C ALA A 772 6.60 -2.15 -16.01
N GLY A 773 5.36 -1.76 -15.66
CA GLY A 773 4.51 -0.89 -16.47
C GLY A 773 3.98 -1.47 -17.79
N HIS A 774 4.19 -2.78 -18.02
CA HIS A 774 3.86 -3.49 -19.26
C HIS A 774 2.42 -4.03 -19.28
N ALA A 775 2.03 -4.73 -18.21
CA ALA A 775 0.68 -5.27 -17.98
C ALA A 775 0.24 -5.05 -16.51
N LEU A 776 -1.04 -5.28 -16.18
CA LEU A 776 -1.55 -5.17 -14.81
C LEU A 776 -0.80 -6.14 -13.88
N GLY A 777 -0.04 -5.61 -12.93
CA GLY A 777 0.79 -6.42 -12.03
C GLY A 777 2.11 -6.90 -12.62
N SER A 778 2.49 -6.42 -13.80
CA SER A 778 3.80 -6.74 -14.40
C SER A 778 4.95 -6.20 -13.58
N ALA A 779 5.96 -7.04 -13.35
CA ALA A 779 6.94 -6.77 -12.33
C ALA A 779 8.38 -7.15 -12.74
N ILE A 780 9.28 -6.19 -12.53
CA ILE A 780 10.74 -6.39 -12.55
C ILE A 780 11.11 -7.19 -11.31
N VAL A 781 11.88 -8.26 -11.51
CA VAL A 781 12.30 -9.21 -10.49
C VAL A 781 13.67 -8.82 -9.94
N HIS A 782 13.81 -8.70 -8.62
CA HIS A 782 15.09 -8.49 -7.94
C HIS A 782 15.36 -9.63 -6.96
N ILE A 783 16.55 -10.22 -7.02
CA ILE A 783 16.94 -11.35 -6.18
C ILE A 783 18.27 -11.06 -5.51
N ASN A 784 18.28 -11.12 -4.17
CA ASN A 784 19.46 -11.10 -3.32
C ASN A 784 19.89 -12.54 -3.03
N ILE A 785 21.16 -12.86 -3.29
CA ILE A 785 21.70 -14.23 -3.23
C ILE A 785 22.77 -14.30 -2.14
N GLY A 786 22.83 -15.40 -1.39
CA GLY A 786 23.91 -15.70 -0.44
C GLY A 786 24.04 -14.68 0.69
N ASN A 787 22.92 -14.10 1.14
CA ASN A 787 22.88 -12.97 2.09
C ASN A 787 23.71 -11.75 1.61
N GLY A 788 23.49 -11.32 0.37
CA GLY A 788 24.17 -10.16 -0.23
C GLY A 788 25.48 -10.47 -0.96
N LEU A 789 25.72 -11.73 -1.28
CA LEU A 789 26.84 -12.18 -2.11
C LEU A 789 26.78 -11.60 -3.53
N HIS A 790 25.60 -11.63 -4.14
CA HIS A 790 25.30 -11.11 -5.49
C HIS A 790 23.84 -10.67 -5.58
N ASN A 791 23.53 -9.74 -6.48
CA ASN A 791 22.16 -9.28 -6.74
C ASN A 791 21.85 -9.29 -8.24
N LEU A 792 20.77 -9.98 -8.58
CA LEU A 792 20.23 -10.09 -9.93
C LEU A 792 19.00 -9.18 -10.07
N VAL A 793 18.93 -8.40 -11.15
CA VAL A 793 17.70 -7.74 -11.62
C VAL A 793 17.33 -8.38 -12.95
N TYR A 794 16.09 -8.82 -13.11
CA TYR A 794 15.54 -9.30 -14.37
C TYR A 794 14.32 -8.44 -14.72
N SER A 795 14.37 -7.73 -15.85
CA SER A 795 13.32 -6.80 -16.24
C SER A 795 11.99 -7.48 -16.55
N SER A 796 12.05 -8.71 -17.10
CA SER A 796 10.99 -9.26 -17.94
C SER A 796 10.59 -8.26 -19.05
N ASP A 797 9.41 -8.39 -19.63
CA ASP A 797 8.84 -7.36 -20.48
C ASP A 797 8.47 -6.11 -19.68
N MET A 798 8.86 -4.94 -20.20
CA MET A 798 8.78 -3.68 -19.45
C MET A 798 8.47 -2.49 -20.36
N LYS A 799 7.68 -1.53 -19.87
CA LYS A 799 7.41 -0.27 -20.56
C LYS A 799 8.05 0.91 -19.83
N TYR A 800 9.21 1.35 -20.29
CA TYR A 800 9.81 2.62 -19.85
C TYR A 800 9.22 3.83 -20.60
N GLY A 801 7.90 3.96 -20.52
CA GLY A 801 7.11 5.04 -21.12
C GLY A 801 5.66 5.00 -20.61
N LYS A 802 5.05 6.17 -20.39
CA LYS A 802 3.70 6.27 -19.81
C LYS A 802 2.63 5.79 -20.80
N THR A 803 1.62 5.07 -20.30
CA THR A 803 0.44 4.62 -21.07
C THR A 803 -0.85 5.23 -20.51
N ARG A 804 -2.04 4.98 -21.12
CA ARG A 804 -3.31 5.33 -20.44
C ARG A 804 -3.55 4.38 -19.28
N LEU A 805 -3.23 3.09 -19.42
CA LEU A 805 -3.53 2.04 -18.47
C LEU A 805 -2.57 2.00 -17.27
N LEU A 806 -1.26 2.26 -17.45
CA LEU A 806 -0.19 1.97 -16.48
C LEU A 806 0.85 3.10 -16.34
N GLU A 807 1.53 3.12 -15.20
CA GLU A 807 2.71 3.95 -14.94
C GLU A 807 4.01 3.21 -15.36
N PRO A 808 5.10 3.91 -15.73
CA PRO A 808 6.28 3.30 -16.36
C PRO A 808 7.16 2.43 -15.42
N ALA A 809 8.02 1.62 -16.05
CA ALA A 809 8.99 0.73 -15.41
C ALA A 809 9.91 1.44 -14.38
N ALA A 810 10.16 0.76 -13.25
CA ALA A 810 11.00 1.25 -12.16
C ALA A 810 12.51 1.06 -12.45
N THR A 811 13.34 2.05 -12.09
CA THR A 811 14.80 2.04 -12.38
C THR A 811 15.69 2.07 -11.12
N GLN A 812 15.13 1.89 -9.93
CA GLN A 812 15.81 2.09 -8.65
C GLN A 812 15.82 0.79 -7.83
N PHE A 813 17.00 0.28 -7.48
CA PHE A 813 17.19 -1.01 -6.79
C PHE A 813 18.25 -0.89 -5.68
N PRO A 814 18.21 -1.68 -4.59
CA PRO A 814 19.18 -1.58 -3.49
C PRO A 814 20.62 -1.93 -3.94
N ARG A 815 20.77 -3.03 -4.67
CA ARG A 815 22.00 -3.46 -5.35
C ARG A 815 21.66 -4.21 -6.63
N CYS A 816 22.50 -4.04 -7.65
CA CYS A 816 22.46 -4.82 -8.88
C CYS A 816 23.90 -5.09 -9.31
N GLU A 817 24.29 -6.37 -9.38
CA GLU A 817 25.53 -6.80 -10.02
C GLU A 817 25.26 -7.25 -11.46
N THR A 818 24.14 -7.94 -11.71
CA THR A 818 23.71 -8.38 -13.05
C THR A 818 22.31 -7.86 -13.35
N LEU A 819 22.15 -7.24 -14.52
CA LEU A 819 20.85 -6.97 -15.14
C LEU A 819 20.58 -8.04 -16.23
N VAL A 820 19.35 -8.51 -16.33
CA VAL A 820 18.80 -9.22 -17.49
C VAL A 820 17.70 -8.35 -18.09
N LEU A 821 17.74 -8.11 -19.40
CA LEU A 821 16.93 -7.09 -20.09
C LEU A 821 16.28 -7.64 -21.38
N GLU A 822 14.99 -7.34 -21.57
CA GLU A 822 14.26 -7.65 -22.83
C GLU A 822 14.81 -6.87 -24.05
N SER A 823 14.47 -7.35 -25.26
CA SER A 823 14.94 -6.77 -26.51
C SER A 823 13.96 -6.96 -27.68
N THR A 824 12.65 -7.01 -27.40
CA THR A 824 11.57 -7.16 -28.38
C THR A 824 11.67 -6.14 -29.53
N TYR A 825 12.09 -4.91 -29.16
CA TYR A 825 12.41 -3.81 -30.06
C TYR A 825 13.87 -3.35 -29.87
N GLY A 826 14.81 -4.30 -29.78
CA GLY A 826 16.23 -4.04 -29.52
C GLY A 826 17.07 -3.63 -30.74
N GLY A 827 16.60 -3.83 -31.98
CA GLY A 827 17.38 -3.59 -33.20
C GLY A 827 17.42 -2.12 -33.64
N ARG A 828 18.47 -1.71 -34.36
CA ARG A 828 18.63 -0.34 -34.91
C ARG A 828 17.46 0.11 -35.78
N ALA A 829 16.78 -0.82 -36.44
CA ALA A 829 15.61 -0.56 -37.28
C ALA A 829 14.28 -0.44 -36.51
N ASP A 830 14.24 -0.75 -35.20
CA ASP A 830 13.04 -0.65 -34.35
C ASP A 830 12.71 0.80 -33.94
N ILE A 831 12.68 1.71 -34.93
CA ILE A 831 12.32 3.11 -34.78
C ILE A 831 10.79 3.24 -34.84
N LEU A 832 10.15 3.07 -33.70
CA LEU A 832 8.70 3.22 -33.58
C LEU A 832 8.28 4.70 -33.67
N PRO A 833 7.13 5.01 -34.30
CA PRO A 833 6.58 6.36 -34.32
C PRO A 833 6.20 6.82 -32.90
N SER A 834 5.98 8.13 -32.71
CA SER A 834 5.47 8.61 -31.45
C SER A 834 4.06 8.07 -31.20
N ARG A 835 3.71 7.94 -29.93
CA ARG A 835 2.40 7.47 -29.52
C ARG A 835 1.25 8.33 -30.09
N ALA A 836 1.45 9.64 -30.25
CA ALA A 836 0.42 10.52 -30.78
C ALA A 836 0.10 10.23 -32.25
N GLU A 837 1.12 10.08 -33.09
CA GLU A 837 0.99 9.75 -34.51
C GLU A 837 0.33 8.37 -34.70
N ALA A 838 0.69 7.40 -33.86
CA ALA A 838 0.12 6.06 -33.86
C ALA A 838 -1.38 6.05 -33.47
N GLU A 839 -1.79 6.86 -32.49
CA GLU A 839 -3.20 7.02 -32.14
C GLU A 839 -4.00 7.76 -33.22
N GLU A 840 -3.41 8.78 -33.86
CA GLU A 840 -4.04 9.48 -34.97
C GLU A 840 -4.27 8.54 -36.17
N LEU A 841 -3.26 7.74 -36.54
CA LEU A 841 -3.36 6.76 -37.62
C LEU A 841 -4.45 5.70 -37.34
N LEU A 842 -4.51 5.18 -36.11
CA LEU A 842 -5.53 4.23 -35.67
C LEU A 842 -6.94 4.82 -35.81
N LEU A 843 -7.17 6.02 -35.26
CA LEU A 843 -8.48 6.68 -35.30
C LEU A 843 -8.88 7.07 -36.73
N ARG A 844 -7.93 7.51 -37.56
CA ARG A 844 -8.17 7.80 -38.98
C ARG A 844 -8.59 6.54 -39.75
N LYS A 845 -7.87 5.43 -39.60
CA LYS A 845 -8.20 4.16 -40.27
C LYS A 845 -9.55 3.58 -39.82
N ILE A 846 -9.89 3.70 -38.54
CA ILE A 846 -11.23 3.38 -38.05
C ILE A 846 -12.29 4.23 -38.77
N LYS A 847 -12.11 5.55 -38.80
CA LYS A 847 -13.04 6.49 -39.44
C LYS A 847 -13.25 6.19 -40.92
N GLU A 848 -12.17 6.06 -41.70
CA GLU A 848 -12.20 5.68 -43.13
C GLU A 848 -13.06 4.42 -43.37
N THR A 849 -12.97 3.44 -42.47
CA THR A 849 -13.66 2.15 -42.58
C THR A 849 -15.16 2.27 -42.27
N ILE A 850 -15.53 3.02 -41.23
CA ILE A 850 -16.94 3.22 -40.83
C ILE A 850 -17.67 4.15 -41.82
N GLU A 851 -16.98 5.13 -42.41
CA GLU A 851 -17.53 5.99 -43.46
C GLU A 851 -17.91 5.17 -44.70
N ARG A 852 -17.03 4.27 -45.19
CA ARG A 852 -17.31 3.34 -46.30
C ARG A 852 -18.21 2.14 -45.94
N LYS A 853 -18.85 2.18 -44.75
CA LYS A 853 -19.79 1.18 -44.21
C LYS A 853 -19.20 -0.24 -44.10
N GLY A 854 -17.91 -0.33 -43.77
CA GLY A 854 -17.23 -1.59 -43.42
C GLY A 854 -17.22 -1.87 -41.91
N LYS A 855 -16.63 -3.02 -41.56
CA LYS A 855 -16.31 -3.42 -40.19
C LYS A 855 -14.80 -3.30 -39.94
N VAL A 856 -14.42 -2.88 -38.73
CA VAL A 856 -13.03 -2.86 -38.27
C VAL A 856 -12.79 -4.03 -37.34
N LEU A 857 -11.84 -4.92 -37.67
CA LEU A 857 -11.35 -5.96 -36.77
C LEU A 857 -9.99 -5.55 -36.19
N ILE A 858 -9.90 -5.50 -34.87
CA ILE A 858 -8.64 -5.29 -34.14
C ILE A 858 -8.35 -6.58 -33.37
N PRO A 859 -7.49 -7.47 -33.88
CA PRO A 859 -7.04 -8.63 -33.13
C PRO A 859 -6.09 -8.16 -32.01
N GLU A 860 -6.38 -8.51 -30.76
CA GLU A 860 -5.60 -8.06 -29.61
C GLU A 860 -5.25 -9.17 -28.61
N LEU A 861 -4.23 -8.91 -27.79
CA LEU A 861 -3.95 -9.67 -26.58
C LEU A 861 -4.98 -9.32 -25.48
N GLY A 862 -5.42 -10.32 -24.73
CA GLY A 862 -6.52 -10.15 -23.76
C GLY A 862 -6.18 -9.29 -22.54
N VAL A 863 -4.88 -9.11 -22.23
CA VAL A 863 -4.37 -8.27 -21.13
C VAL A 863 -3.49 -7.15 -21.67
N GLY A 864 -3.54 -5.98 -21.02
CA GLY A 864 -2.73 -4.80 -21.35
C GLY A 864 -3.22 -4.10 -22.61
N ARG A 865 -2.94 -4.67 -23.78
CA ARG A 865 -3.14 -4.00 -25.07
C ARG A 865 -4.61 -3.67 -25.35
N SER A 866 -5.53 -4.61 -25.09
CA SER A 866 -6.96 -4.39 -25.34
C SER A 866 -7.63 -3.42 -24.36
N GLN A 867 -7.27 -3.48 -23.06
CA GLN A 867 -7.73 -2.45 -22.11
C GLN A 867 -7.20 -1.06 -22.48
N GLU A 868 -5.96 -0.98 -22.97
CA GLU A 868 -5.39 0.26 -23.50
C GLU A 868 -6.18 0.77 -24.71
N THR A 869 -6.50 -0.09 -25.70
CA THR A 869 -7.30 0.24 -26.90
C THR A 869 -8.71 0.69 -26.55
N MET A 870 -9.38 0.01 -25.61
CA MET A 870 -10.68 0.46 -25.07
C MET A 870 -10.59 1.90 -24.57
N LEU A 871 -9.55 2.27 -23.81
CA LEU A 871 -9.36 3.63 -23.29
C LEU A 871 -9.07 4.68 -24.39
N ILE A 872 -8.61 4.28 -25.58
CA ILE A 872 -8.46 5.19 -26.73
C ILE A 872 -9.83 5.43 -27.39
N LEU A 873 -10.58 4.35 -27.65
CA LEU A 873 -11.91 4.42 -28.29
C LEU A 873 -12.93 5.16 -27.42
N GLU A 874 -12.95 4.87 -26.12
CA GLU A 874 -13.78 5.54 -25.10
C GLU A 874 -13.59 7.06 -25.18
N GLN A 875 -12.33 7.48 -25.16
CA GLN A 875 -11.96 8.88 -25.18
C GLN A 875 -12.19 9.54 -26.55
N ALA A 876 -12.03 8.82 -27.67
CA ALA A 876 -12.25 9.34 -29.01
C ALA A 876 -13.74 9.57 -29.32
N ILE A 877 -14.61 8.61 -28.96
CA ILE A 877 -16.06 8.71 -29.13
C ILE A 877 -16.63 9.79 -28.19
N ASN A 878 -16.19 9.84 -26.92
CA ASN A 878 -16.61 10.89 -25.97
C ASN A 878 -16.20 12.31 -26.38
N LYS A 879 -15.11 12.46 -27.17
CA LYS A 879 -14.67 13.75 -27.73
C LYS A 879 -15.29 14.08 -29.09
N GLY A 880 -16.08 13.18 -29.69
CA GLY A 880 -16.62 13.35 -31.04
C GLY A 880 -15.57 13.27 -32.15
N ILE A 881 -14.41 12.66 -31.89
CA ILE A 881 -13.37 12.40 -32.91
C ILE A 881 -13.79 11.22 -33.80
N LEU A 882 -14.44 10.23 -33.19
CA LEU A 882 -15.17 9.17 -33.87
C LEU A 882 -16.68 9.37 -33.67
N GLU A 883 -17.47 8.96 -34.66
CA GLU A 883 -18.93 8.85 -34.53
C GLU A 883 -19.32 7.74 -33.53
N LYS A 884 -20.57 7.75 -33.07
CA LYS A 884 -21.11 6.72 -32.16
C LYS A 884 -21.34 5.39 -32.90
N VAL A 885 -20.28 4.61 -33.01
CA VAL A 885 -20.26 3.24 -33.56
C VAL A 885 -20.25 2.21 -32.41
N PRO A 886 -20.97 1.07 -32.51
CA PRO A 886 -20.87 0.01 -31.50
C PRO A 886 -19.48 -0.65 -31.50
N VAL A 887 -18.93 -0.87 -30.30
CA VAL A 887 -17.66 -1.56 -30.10
C VAL A 887 -17.94 -2.92 -29.47
N TYR A 888 -17.82 -3.98 -30.26
CA TYR A 888 -17.99 -5.36 -29.79
C TYR A 888 -16.70 -5.88 -29.18
N VAL A 889 -16.83 -6.61 -28.07
CA VAL A 889 -15.71 -7.14 -27.27
C VAL A 889 -15.93 -8.64 -27.09
N ASP A 890 -15.09 -9.45 -27.75
CA ASP A 890 -15.21 -10.90 -27.82
C ASP A 890 -13.94 -11.61 -27.28
N GLY A 891 -14.10 -12.85 -26.87
CA GLY A 891 -13.07 -13.64 -26.18
C GLY A 891 -12.75 -13.09 -24.79
N MET A 892 -11.51 -13.29 -24.34
CA MET A 892 -11.12 -13.02 -22.95
C MET A 892 -11.09 -11.54 -22.55
N ILE A 893 -11.16 -10.59 -23.48
CA ILE A 893 -10.98 -9.16 -23.21
C ILE A 893 -11.92 -8.70 -22.09
N TRP A 894 -13.19 -9.14 -22.13
CA TRP A 894 -14.18 -8.76 -21.12
C TRP A 894 -13.86 -9.29 -19.72
N ASP A 895 -13.53 -10.58 -19.61
CA ASP A 895 -13.22 -11.25 -18.34
C ASP A 895 -11.88 -10.78 -17.74
N ILE A 896 -10.88 -10.48 -18.56
CA ILE A 896 -9.62 -9.87 -18.09
C ILE A 896 -9.85 -8.41 -17.65
N THR A 897 -10.73 -7.68 -18.35
CA THR A 897 -11.09 -6.31 -17.94
C THR A 897 -11.84 -6.30 -16.61
N ALA A 898 -12.64 -7.33 -16.31
CA ALA A 898 -13.21 -7.51 -14.97
C ALA A 898 -12.14 -7.56 -13.87
N ILE A 899 -11.03 -8.28 -14.09
CA ILE A 899 -9.89 -8.32 -13.16
C ILE A 899 -9.26 -6.93 -12.98
N HIS A 900 -9.14 -6.12 -14.05
CA HIS A 900 -8.67 -4.73 -13.92
C HIS A 900 -9.59 -3.88 -13.03
N THR A 901 -10.92 -4.08 -13.09
CA THR A 901 -11.86 -3.37 -12.19
C THR A 901 -11.78 -3.81 -10.72
N ALA A 902 -11.29 -5.02 -10.43
CA ALA A 902 -11.05 -5.48 -9.07
C ALA A 902 -9.78 -4.88 -8.43
N TYR A 903 -8.81 -4.46 -9.26
CA TYR A 903 -7.49 -4.01 -8.83
C TYR A 903 -7.13 -2.60 -9.34
N PRO A 904 -7.96 -1.56 -9.04
CA PRO A 904 -7.75 -0.19 -9.53
C PRO A 904 -6.44 0.43 -9.02
N ASP A 905 -5.89 -0.10 -7.93
CA ASP A 905 -4.62 0.32 -7.33
C ASP A 905 -3.38 -0.01 -8.18
N PHE A 906 -3.53 -0.81 -9.25
CA PHE A 906 -2.46 -1.18 -10.20
C PHE A 906 -2.58 -0.46 -11.54
N LEU A 907 -3.62 0.35 -11.70
CA LEU A 907 -3.85 1.17 -12.87
C LEU A 907 -3.17 2.53 -12.70
N SER A 908 -2.94 3.20 -13.82
CA SER A 908 -2.52 4.59 -13.83
C SER A 908 -3.51 5.47 -13.05
N ASN A 909 -3.00 6.60 -12.58
CA ASN A 909 -3.80 7.60 -11.86
C ASN A 909 -5.01 8.09 -12.68
N TYR A 910 -4.92 8.07 -14.02
CA TYR A 910 -6.03 8.39 -14.92
C TYR A 910 -7.20 7.40 -14.74
N VAL A 911 -6.97 6.10 -14.94
CA VAL A 911 -8.04 5.09 -14.89
C VAL A 911 -8.52 4.86 -13.46
N LYS A 912 -7.59 4.82 -12.50
CA LYS A 912 -7.89 4.72 -11.05
C LYS A 912 -8.90 5.81 -10.64
N SER A 913 -8.66 7.06 -11.04
CA SER A 913 -9.56 8.18 -10.72
C SER A 913 -10.98 8.01 -11.29
N GLN A 914 -11.13 7.48 -12.51
CA GLN A 914 -12.43 7.33 -13.16
C GLN A 914 -13.29 6.23 -12.52
N ILE A 915 -12.67 5.09 -12.17
CA ILE A 915 -13.34 3.98 -11.47
C ILE A 915 -13.90 4.45 -10.11
N PHE A 916 -13.11 5.19 -9.32
CA PHE A 916 -13.55 5.68 -8.01
C PHE A 916 -14.68 6.74 -8.07
N HIS A 917 -14.94 7.37 -9.21
CA HIS A 917 -16.05 8.31 -9.40
C HIS A 917 -17.32 7.65 -9.97
N ASN A 918 -17.43 6.31 -9.94
CA ASN A 918 -18.50 5.54 -10.60
C ASN A 918 -18.62 5.82 -12.12
N LYS A 919 -17.54 6.30 -12.76
CA LYS A 919 -17.43 6.48 -14.21
C LYS A 919 -16.36 5.55 -14.78
N ASN A 920 -16.46 4.27 -14.45
CA ASN A 920 -15.56 3.25 -14.93
C ASN A 920 -15.59 3.19 -16.48
N PRO A 921 -14.50 3.54 -17.19
CA PRO A 921 -14.51 3.61 -18.65
C PRO A 921 -14.77 2.25 -19.29
N PHE A 922 -14.42 1.16 -18.62
CA PHE A 922 -14.61 -0.22 -19.09
C PHE A 922 -16.06 -0.72 -18.99
N SER A 923 -16.94 -0.03 -18.27
CA SER A 923 -18.37 -0.34 -18.17
C SER A 923 -19.24 0.71 -18.88
N ASN A 924 -18.69 1.38 -19.90
CA ASN A 924 -19.41 2.32 -20.76
C ASN A 924 -20.24 1.54 -21.80
N GLU A 925 -21.49 1.96 -22.02
CA GLU A 925 -22.50 1.27 -22.87
C GLU A 925 -22.07 1.05 -24.34
N MET A 926 -21.03 1.74 -24.82
CA MET A 926 -20.47 1.49 -26.15
C MET A 926 -19.84 0.10 -26.29
N PHE A 927 -19.35 -0.49 -25.19
CA PHE A 927 -18.66 -1.78 -25.17
C PHE A 927 -19.65 -2.92 -24.98
N LYS A 928 -19.93 -3.64 -26.05
CA LYS A 928 -20.87 -4.77 -26.07
C LYS A 928 -20.11 -6.08 -25.98
N ARG A 929 -20.25 -6.80 -24.87
CA ARG A 929 -19.74 -8.18 -24.75
C ARG A 929 -20.43 -9.07 -25.79
N VAL A 930 -19.64 -9.89 -26.48
CA VAL A 930 -20.13 -11.05 -27.24
C VAL A 930 -19.89 -12.30 -26.37
N GLY A 931 -20.95 -13.04 -26.03
CA GLY A 931 -20.88 -14.20 -25.12
C GLY A 931 -21.08 -15.56 -25.81
N SER A 932 -21.70 -15.58 -26.99
CA SER A 932 -22.16 -16.78 -27.69
C SER A 932 -21.77 -16.80 -29.17
N VAL A 933 -21.96 -17.95 -29.82
CA VAL A 933 -21.78 -18.10 -31.27
C VAL A 933 -22.88 -17.36 -32.05
N GLN A 934 -24.11 -17.32 -31.52
CA GLN A 934 -25.22 -16.61 -32.14
C GLN A 934 -24.99 -15.09 -32.15
N GLU A 935 -24.63 -14.49 -31.00
CA GLU A 935 -24.29 -13.06 -30.96
C GLU A 935 -23.09 -12.72 -31.87
N ARG A 936 -22.11 -13.64 -32.01
CA ARG A 936 -21.02 -13.46 -32.99
C ARG A 936 -21.55 -13.42 -34.43
N GLN A 937 -22.49 -14.29 -34.77
CA GLN A 937 -23.11 -14.30 -36.09
C GLN A 937 -23.92 -13.02 -36.35
N GLU A 938 -24.69 -12.55 -35.36
CA GLU A 938 -25.41 -11.27 -35.41
C GLU A 938 -24.44 -10.07 -35.61
N VAL A 939 -23.23 -10.13 -35.05
CA VAL A 939 -22.16 -9.13 -35.30
C VAL A 939 -21.54 -9.27 -36.69
N ILE A 940 -21.40 -10.49 -37.22
CA ILE A 940 -20.87 -10.75 -38.58
C ILE A 940 -21.86 -10.26 -39.65
N GLU A 941 -23.15 -10.55 -39.49
CA GLU A 941 -24.22 -10.18 -40.42
C GLU A 941 -24.66 -8.71 -40.28
N GLY A 942 -24.44 -8.11 -39.11
CA GLY A 942 -24.86 -6.75 -38.76
C GLY A 942 -24.17 -5.60 -39.52
N GLY A 943 -24.49 -4.38 -39.12
CA GLY A 943 -23.97 -3.14 -39.75
C GLY A 943 -22.51 -2.80 -39.41
N PRO A 944 -22.05 -1.59 -39.80
CA PRO A 944 -20.70 -1.10 -39.51
C PRO A 944 -20.41 -1.06 -38.01
N CYS A 945 -19.27 -1.63 -37.60
CA CYS A 945 -18.90 -1.79 -36.20
C CYS A 945 -17.37 -1.86 -36.01
N ILE A 946 -16.93 -1.69 -34.76
CA ILE A 946 -15.57 -2.01 -34.32
C ILE A 946 -15.61 -3.31 -33.52
N ILE A 947 -14.67 -4.21 -33.77
CA ILE A 947 -14.59 -5.54 -33.15
C ILE A 947 -13.21 -5.69 -32.50
N LEU A 948 -13.17 -5.79 -31.17
CA LEU A 948 -11.99 -6.16 -30.39
C LEU A 948 -12.10 -7.65 -30.05
N ALA A 949 -11.13 -8.47 -30.47
CA ALA A 949 -11.22 -9.92 -30.27
C ALA A 949 -9.85 -10.59 -30.03
N THR A 950 -9.80 -11.58 -29.15
CA THR A 950 -8.63 -12.47 -28.99
C THR A 950 -8.65 -13.62 -30.01
N SER A 951 -7.52 -14.12 -30.50
CA SER A 951 -6.13 -13.75 -30.18
C SER A 951 -5.51 -12.69 -31.12
N GLY A 952 -4.52 -11.95 -30.61
CA GLY A 952 -3.86 -10.83 -31.29
C GLY A 952 -2.97 -11.17 -32.48
N MET A 953 -2.64 -12.45 -32.67
CA MET A 953 -1.81 -12.94 -33.80
C MET A 953 -2.58 -13.83 -34.78
N LEU A 954 -3.91 -13.90 -34.66
CA LEU A 954 -4.80 -14.80 -35.43
C LEU A 954 -4.42 -16.29 -35.36
N VAL A 955 -3.75 -16.73 -34.29
CA VAL A 955 -3.38 -18.14 -34.06
C VAL A 955 -4.61 -19.00 -33.72
N GLY A 956 -5.69 -18.36 -33.24
CA GLY A 956 -6.97 -18.97 -32.89
C GLY A 956 -7.88 -18.01 -32.13
N GLY A 957 -9.08 -18.47 -31.80
CA GLY A 957 -10.08 -17.70 -31.04
C GLY A 957 -11.05 -16.91 -31.92
N ALA A 958 -11.80 -15.99 -31.30
CA ALA A 958 -12.86 -15.22 -31.95
C ALA A 958 -12.35 -14.35 -33.11
N SER A 959 -11.12 -13.81 -33.01
CA SER A 959 -10.53 -12.98 -34.08
C SER A 959 -10.38 -13.73 -35.41
N VAL A 960 -10.15 -15.05 -35.36
CA VAL A 960 -10.05 -15.90 -36.56
C VAL A 960 -11.43 -16.12 -37.19
N GLU A 961 -12.46 -16.38 -36.38
CA GLU A 961 -13.83 -16.51 -36.90
C GLU A 961 -14.34 -15.21 -37.53
N TYR A 962 -14.08 -14.06 -36.89
CA TYR A 962 -14.40 -12.78 -37.51
C TYR A 962 -13.64 -12.58 -38.82
N PHE A 963 -12.32 -12.80 -38.83
CA PHE A 963 -11.51 -12.68 -40.05
C PHE A 963 -12.05 -13.56 -41.19
N ARG A 964 -12.28 -14.86 -40.93
CA ARG A 964 -12.80 -15.86 -41.88
C ARG A 964 -14.10 -15.40 -42.56
N ASN A 965 -14.99 -14.72 -41.83
CA ASN A 965 -16.29 -14.28 -42.34
C ASN A 965 -16.30 -12.83 -42.90
N ILE A 966 -15.22 -12.06 -42.75
CA ILE A 966 -15.18 -10.64 -43.19
C ILE A 966 -14.05 -10.31 -44.18
N ALA A 967 -13.11 -11.23 -44.42
CA ALA A 967 -11.90 -10.99 -45.21
C ALA A 967 -12.15 -10.69 -46.70
N ASP A 968 -13.17 -11.27 -47.31
CA ASP A 968 -13.49 -11.13 -48.74
C ASP A 968 -14.09 -9.75 -49.10
N SER A 969 -14.48 -8.93 -48.12
CA SER A 969 -15.06 -7.62 -48.38
C SER A 969 -14.06 -6.49 -48.23
N ALA A 970 -13.68 -5.87 -49.35
CA ALA A 970 -12.83 -4.68 -49.44
C ALA A 970 -13.39 -3.42 -48.74
N LYS A 971 -14.63 -3.47 -48.22
CA LYS A 971 -15.15 -2.42 -47.33
C LYS A 971 -14.53 -2.50 -45.94
N ASN A 972 -14.16 -3.69 -45.47
CA ASN A 972 -13.68 -3.95 -44.13
C ASN A 972 -12.18 -3.58 -43.98
N THR A 973 -11.71 -3.59 -42.74
CA THR A 973 -10.29 -3.35 -42.39
C THR A 973 -9.87 -4.25 -41.24
N ILE A 974 -8.68 -4.83 -41.31
CA ILE A 974 -7.98 -5.40 -40.15
C ILE A 974 -6.86 -4.46 -39.70
N ILE A 975 -6.76 -4.22 -38.39
CA ILE A 975 -5.77 -3.31 -37.81
C ILE A 975 -4.93 -4.05 -36.77
N PHE A 976 -3.70 -4.43 -37.12
CA PHE A 976 -2.75 -5.02 -36.20
C PHE A 976 -2.15 -3.93 -35.29
N VAL A 977 -2.27 -4.11 -33.98
CA VAL A 977 -1.81 -3.14 -32.96
C VAL A 977 -0.87 -3.76 -31.91
N CYS A 978 -0.43 -5.00 -32.14
CA CYS A 978 0.54 -5.72 -31.34
C CYS A 978 1.51 -6.48 -32.25
N TYR A 979 2.68 -6.85 -31.71
CA TYR A 979 3.68 -7.65 -32.42
C TYR A 979 3.07 -8.93 -33.01
N GLN A 980 3.50 -9.31 -34.21
CA GLN A 980 3.03 -10.50 -34.92
C GLN A 980 4.18 -11.50 -35.01
N GLY A 981 4.06 -12.63 -34.29
CA GLY A 981 5.10 -13.65 -34.25
C GLY A 981 5.30 -14.33 -35.60
N ILE A 982 6.55 -14.66 -35.93
CA ILE A 982 6.93 -15.40 -37.14
C ILE A 982 6.15 -16.73 -37.19
N GLY A 983 5.58 -17.06 -38.35
CA GLY A 983 4.74 -18.26 -38.55
C GLY A 983 3.24 -18.05 -38.30
N SER A 984 2.83 -17.00 -37.57
CA SER A 984 1.42 -16.73 -37.30
C SER A 984 0.64 -16.26 -38.53
N LEU A 985 -0.66 -16.54 -38.59
CA LEU A 985 -1.55 -16.07 -39.66
C LEU A 985 -1.61 -14.53 -39.73
N GLY A 986 -1.58 -13.85 -38.57
CA GLY A 986 -1.52 -12.39 -38.53
C GLY A 986 -0.26 -11.83 -39.20
N ARG A 987 0.89 -12.48 -38.99
CA ARG A 987 2.14 -12.15 -39.68
C ARG A 987 2.05 -12.38 -41.19
N GLN A 988 1.47 -13.50 -41.64
CA GLN A 988 1.30 -13.79 -43.07
C GLN A 988 0.40 -12.75 -43.77
N ILE A 989 -0.68 -12.31 -43.13
CA ILE A 989 -1.56 -11.25 -43.64
C ILE A 989 -0.85 -9.90 -43.66
N GLN A 990 -0.05 -9.58 -42.63
CA GLN A 990 0.81 -8.39 -42.60
C GLN A 990 1.84 -8.40 -43.74
N GLU A 991 2.33 -9.57 -44.15
CA GLU A 991 3.24 -9.78 -45.27
C GLU A 991 2.54 -9.91 -46.64
N GLY A 992 1.21 -9.77 -46.68
CA GLY A 992 0.43 -9.60 -47.92
C GLY A 992 -0.30 -10.84 -48.46
N LEU A 993 -0.49 -11.88 -47.65
CA LEU A 993 -1.26 -13.10 -47.99
C LEU A 993 -2.59 -12.76 -48.68
N LYS A 994 -2.90 -13.44 -49.80
CA LYS A 994 -4.09 -13.19 -50.63
C LYS A 994 -5.23 -14.19 -50.47
N GLU A 995 -4.93 -15.40 -50.03
CA GLU A 995 -5.89 -16.46 -49.75
C GLU A 995 -5.52 -17.10 -48.42
N ALA A 996 -6.44 -17.07 -47.45
CA ALA A 996 -6.29 -17.76 -46.18
C ALA A 996 -7.01 -19.12 -46.26
N ARG A 997 -6.34 -20.18 -45.79
CA ARG A 997 -6.91 -21.54 -45.76
C ARG A 997 -7.30 -21.93 -44.35
N PHE A 998 -8.50 -22.46 -44.20
CA PHE A 998 -9.05 -22.95 -42.94
C PHE A 998 -9.53 -24.40 -43.10
N VAL A 999 -9.58 -25.13 -41.98
CA VAL A 999 -10.20 -26.46 -41.94
C VAL A 999 -11.40 -26.38 -41.00
N VAL A 1000 -12.60 -26.53 -41.57
CA VAL A 1000 -13.88 -26.41 -40.86
C VAL A 1000 -14.65 -27.71 -41.05
N GLU A 1001 -15.02 -28.36 -39.95
CA GLU A 1001 -15.70 -29.68 -39.94
C GLU A 1001 -15.03 -30.76 -40.81
N GLY A 1002 -13.69 -30.68 -40.96
CA GLY A 1002 -12.91 -31.61 -41.78
C GLY A 1002 -12.88 -31.30 -43.29
N ARG A 1003 -13.40 -30.15 -43.72
CA ARG A 1003 -13.31 -29.63 -45.10
C ARG A 1003 -12.34 -28.46 -45.17
N GLU A 1004 -11.59 -28.34 -46.26
CA GLU A 1004 -10.82 -27.12 -46.53
C GLU A 1004 -11.76 -26.00 -47.02
N GLU A 1005 -11.59 -24.82 -46.46
CA GLU A 1005 -12.25 -23.57 -46.85
C GLU A 1005 -11.15 -22.57 -47.26
N ILE A 1006 -11.28 -21.97 -48.44
CA ILE A 1006 -10.35 -20.95 -48.95
C ILE A 1006 -11.07 -19.61 -48.95
N VAL A 1007 -10.53 -18.64 -48.22
CA VAL A 1007 -11.12 -17.30 -48.05
C VAL A 1007 -10.20 -16.25 -48.68
N PRO A 1008 -10.68 -15.47 -49.67
CA PRO A 1008 -9.93 -14.35 -50.22
C PRO A 1008 -9.68 -13.24 -49.20
N VAL A 1009 -8.50 -12.62 -49.26
CA VAL A 1009 -8.08 -11.54 -48.37
C VAL A 1009 -8.14 -10.21 -49.13
N ASN A 1010 -9.36 -9.67 -49.25
CA ASN A 1010 -9.69 -8.46 -49.99
C ASN A 1010 -9.86 -7.21 -49.10
N LEU A 1011 -9.96 -7.37 -47.78
CA LEU A 1011 -10.03 -6.26 -46.82
C LEU A 1011 -8.74 -5.41 -46.75
N ASP A 1012 -8.85 -4.18 -46.24
CA ASP A 1012 -7.72 -3.27 -46.03
C ASP A 1012 -6.87 -3.75 -44.83
N VAL A 1013 -5.56 -3.89 -45.01
CA VAL A 1013 -4.63 -4.41 -43.99
C VAL A 1013 -3.77 -3.27 -43.47
N CYS A 1014 -3.91 -2.96 -42.18
CA CYS A 1014 -3.16 -1.89 -41.54
C CYS A 1014 -2.35 -2.41 -40.33
N THR A 1015 -1.15 -1.87 -40.13
CA THR A 1015 -0.35 -2.04 -38.90
C THR A 1015 -0.19 -0.69 -38.23
N ILE A 1016 -0.36 -0.63 -36.91
CA ILE A 1016 -0.15 0.57 -36.09
C ILE A 1016 1.01 0.32 -35.12
N ASP A 1017 2.21 0.62 -35.59
CA ASP A 1017 3.41 0.66 -34.76
C ASP A 1017 3.34 1.77 -33.71
N GLY A 1018 4.12 1.66 -32.62
CA GLY A 1018 4.18 2.66 -31.55
C GLY A 1018 3.18 2.48 -30.39
N LEU A 1019 2.09 1.73 -30.56
CA LEU A 1019 1.13 1.42 -29.47
C LEU A 1019 1.50 0.18 -28.63
N THR A 1020 2.67 -0.42 -28.88
CA THR A 1020 3.16 -1.64 -28.22
C THR A 1020 3.36 -1.50 -26.70
N ALA A 1021 3.19 -2.61 -25.96
CA ALA A 1021 3.39 -2.69 -24.51
C ALA A 1021 4.87 -2.90 -24.10
N HIS A 1022 5.77 -3.21 -25.03
CA HIS A 1022 7.21 -3.36 -24.76
C HIS A 1022 7.96 -2.03 -24.95
N SER A 1023 9.15 -1.91 -24.40
CA SER A 1023 9.97 -0.71 -24.57
C SER A 1023 10.57 -0.64 -25.98
N SER A 1024 10.49 0.53 -26.65
CA SER A 1024 11.25 0.76 -27.89
C SER A 1024 12.75 0.78 -27.62
N ARG A 1025 13.60 0.65 -28.65
CA ARG A 1025 15.08 0.74 -28.51
C ARG A 1025 15.53 1.96 -27.71
N ALA A 1026 14.93 3.12 -27.97
CA ALA A 1026 15.21 4.34 -27.22
C ALA A 1026 14.81 4.24 -25.73
N GLN A 1027 13.70 3.59 -25.42
CA GLN A 1027 13.22 3.35 -24.05
C GLN A 1027 14.10 2.32 -23.31
N LEU A 1028 14.56 1.26 -23.99
CA LEU A 1028 15.50 0.27 -23.45
C LEU A 1028 16.86 0.90 -23.11
N LEU A 1029 17.42 1.69 -24.02
CA LEU A 1029 18.67 2.42 -23.79
C LEU A 1029 18.53 3.46 -22.66
N ALA A 1030 17.41 4.18 -22.61
CA ALA A 1030 17.12 5.15 -21.55
C ALA A 1030 16.88 4.48 -20.18
N PHE A 1031 16.30 3.28 -20.14
CA PHE A 1031 16.15 2.50 -18.91
C PHE A 1031 17.51 2.17 -18.30
N VAL A 1032 18.43 1.60 -19.09
CA VAL A 1032 19.81 1.33 -18.63
C VAL A 1032 20.55 2.63 -18.30
N ASN A 1033 20.29 3.73 -19.01
CA ASN A 1033 20.86 5.04 -18.68
C ASN A 1033 20.42 5.53 -17.30
N ASN A 1034 19.16 5.33 -16.95
CA ASN A 1034 18.52 5.87 -15.75
C ASN A 1034 18.45 4.85 -14.58
N MET A 1035 19.01 3.65 -14.75
CA MET A 1035 19.12 2.61 -13.73
C MET A 1035 20.14 2.97 -12.64
N GLN A 1036 19.74 2.82 -11.38
CA GLN A 1036 20.62 2.96 -10.21
C GLN A 1036 20.45 1.77 -9.23
N PRO A 1037 21.56 1.19 -8.72
CA PRO A 1037 22.94 1.38 -9.19
C PRO A 1037 23.13 0.86 -10.63
N LYS A 1038 24.23 1.24 -11.26
CA LYS A 1038 24.59 0.71 -12.58
C LYS A 1038 24.93 -0.79 -12.48
N PRO A 1039 24.40 -1.65 -13.37
CA PRO A 1039 24.76 -3.06 -13.41
C PRO A 1039 26.23 -3.22 -13.82
N LYS A 1040 26.89 -4.28 -13.34
CA LYS A 1040 28.28 -4.61 -13.73
C LYS A 1040 28.34 -5.56 -14.92
N ARG A 1041 27.24 -6.28 -15.17
CA ARG A 1041 26.99 -7.14 -16.32
C ARG A 1041 25.56 -6.94 -16.81
N ILE A 1042 25.33 -6.92 -18.12
CA ILE A 1042 23.99 -6.89 -18.72
C ILE A 1042 23.82 -8.10 -19.65
N ILE A 1043 22.78 -8.89 -19.43
CA ILE A 1043 22.43 -10.04 -20.25
C ILE A 1043 21.16 -9.68 -21.03
N VAL A 1044 21.19 -9.81 -22.35
CA VAL A 1044 20.06 -9.44 -23.23
C VAL A 1044 19.30 -10.69 -23.67
N ASN A 1045 18.00 -10.72 -23.40
CA ASN A 1045 17.09 -11.81 -23.76
C ASN A 1045 15.78 -11.25 -24.36
N HIS A 1046 14.79 -12.11 -24.56
CA HIS A 1046 13.44 -11.79 -25.05
C HIS A 1046 13.42 -10.83 -26.26
N GLY A 1047 13.85 -11.34 -27.41
CA GLY A 1047 14.02 -10.61 -28.67
C GLY A 1047 14.61 -11.51 -29.76
N GLU A 1048 14.47 -11.14 -31.02
CA GLU A 1048 15.07 -11.89 -32.14
C GLU A 1048 16.62 -11.94 -32.04
N PRO A 1049 17.32 -12.96 -32.61
CA PRO A 1049 18.76 -13.08 -32.46
C PRO A 1049 19.56 -11.84 -32.89
N SER A 1050 19.12 -11.20 -33.98
CA SER A 1050 19.65 -9.93 -34.50
C SER A 1050 19.46 -8.79 -33.49
N LYS A 1051 18.27 -8.63 -32.92
CA LYS A 1051 17.92 -7.59 -31.94
C LYS A 1051 18.67 -7.75 -30.63
N CYS A 1052 18.79 -8.97 -30.12
CA CYS A 1052 19.57 -9.25 -28.90
C CYS A 1052 21.05 -8.87 -29.10
N LEU A 1053 21.66 -9.29 -30.21
CA LEU A 1053 23.06 -9.02 -30.51
C LEU A 1053 23.34 -7.53 -30.74
N ASP A 1054 22.48 -6.83 -31.48
CA ASP A 1054 22.58 -5.40 -31.72
C ASP A 1054 22.43 -4.60 -30.42
N LEU A 1055 21.43 -4.91 -29.59
CA LEU A 1055 21.24 -4.23 -28.31
C LEU A 1055 22.42 -4.51 -27.38
N ALA A 1056 22.87 -5.76 -27.23
CA ALA A 1056 24.03 -6.08 -26.39
C ALA A 1056 25.30 -5.34 -26.86
N SER A 1057 25.60 -5.38 -28.16
CA SER A 1057 26.73 -4.64 -28.76
C SER A 1057 26.64 -3.13 -28.50
N THR A 1058 25.45 -2.55 -28.60
CA THR A 1058 25.20 -1.13 -28.35
C THR A 1058 25.37 -0.79 -26.86
N LEU A 1059 24.89 -1.64 -25.95
CA LEU A 1059 25.05 -1.47 -24.51
C LEU A 1059 26.52 -1.55 -24.07
N TYR A 1060 27.31 -2.45 -24.68
CA TYR A 1060 28.77 -2.51 -24.46
C TYR A 1060 29.47 -1.23 -24.91
N GLN A 1061 29.12 -0.73 -26.11
CA GLN A 1061 29.69 0.50 -26.68
C GLN A 1061 29.36 1.75 -25.84
N LEU A 1062 28.18 1.81 -25.21
CA LEU A 1062 27.73 2.97 -24.43
C LEU A 1062 28.14 2.94 -22.95
N TYR A 1063 28.28 1.76 -22.35
CA TYR A 1063 28.45 1.63 -20.90
C TYR A 1063 29.73 0.90 -20.45
N HIS A 1064 30.47 0.27 -21.36
CA HIS A 1064 31.74 -0.44 -21.10
C HIS A 1064 31.66 -1.50 -19.97
N VAL A 1065 30.48 -2.08 -19.78
CA VAL A 1065 30.23 -3.23 -18.88
C VAL A 1065 30.17 -4.52 -19.68
N GLU A 1066 30.36 -5.66 -19.02
CA GLU A 1066 30.24 -6.97 -19.69
C GLU A 1066 28.81 -7.16 -20.22
N THR A 1067 28.66 -7.45 -21.52
CA THR A 1067 27.35 -7.73 -22.12
C THR A 1067 27.34 -9.08 -22.83
N SER A 1068 26.27 -9.85 -22.65
CA SER A 1068 26.03 -11.07 -23.44
C SER A 1068 24.60 -11.14 -23.95
N ALA A 1069 24.40 -11.90 -25.03
CA ALA A 1069 23.10 -12.29 -25.54
C ALA A 1069 23.09 -13.82 -25.68
N PRO A 1070 22.76 -14.57 -24.61
CA PRO A 1070 22.91 -16.02 -24.61
C PRO A 1070 21.87 -16.71 -25.49
N HIS A 1071 22.26 -17.84 -26.09
CA HIS A 1071 21.33 -18.78 -26.69
C HIS A 1071 20.53 -19.54 -25.62
N ASN A 1072 19.42 -20.16 -26.02
CA ASN A 1072 18.85 -21.25 -25.23
C ASN A 1072 19.92 -22.35 -25.01
N LEU A 1073 19.81 -23.09 -23.90
CA LEU A 1073 20.77 -24.09 -23.40
C LEU A 1073 22.11 -23.54 -22.87
N GLU A 1074 22.43 -22.25 -23.07
CA GLU A 1074 23.63 -21.66 -22.46
C GLU A 1074 23.42 -21.36 -20.96
N ILE A 1075 24.49 -21.53 -20.17
CA ILE A 1075 24.50 -21.24 -18.73
C ILE A 1075 25.58 -20.20 -18.43
N THR A 1076 25.15 -19.00 -18.02
CA THR A 1076 26.07 -17.93 -17.59
C THR A 1076 26.39 -18.09 -16.11
N ARG A 1077 27.68 -18.26 -15.76
CA ARG A 1077 28.14 -18.19 -14.36
C ARG A 1077 28.23 -16.74 -13.91
N LEU A 1078 27.44 -16.36 -12.90
CA LEU A 1078 27.39 -15.02 -12.32
C LEU A 1078 28.45 -14.83 -11.22
N ARG A 1079 28.79 -15.90 -10.49
CA ARG A 1079 29.85 -15.97 -9.48
C ARG A 1079 30.36 -17.40 -9.34
#